data_AF-A0A934WZ33-F1
#
_entry.id   AF-A0A934WZ33-F1
#
_cell.length_a   1.000
_cell.length_b   1.000
_cell.length_c   1.000
_cell.angle_alpha   90.00
_cell.angle_beta   90.00
_cell.angle_gamma   90.00
#
_symmetry.space_group_name_H-M   'P 1'
#
loop_
_entity.id
_entity.type
_entity.pdbx_description
1 polymer ?
#
loop_
_entity_poly.entity_id
_entity_poly.type
_entity_poly.pdbx_seq_one_letter_code
_entity_poly.pdbx_strand_id
1 'polypeptide(L)'
;MRQTNTLLFFCLIFIGLLNKAQASNQEKLNISFHKNVELLGFGYFLAFEGKDIENKTVEVDGEVIPKMEWHNYGYHFYKKYNRYSSSSTFTEALAVADHLWLDYLINFLLQVEDFPSAKLTDKVIESSFIRFSTSNNIEEAKEKATIFLEGLNKFYEEVNFEEYLNTSAPYYSAAIKEIENNLPNANFIEDLEQFYGSSFNKYSLIPSLTIPKSMAFGLIHNEDHIYNVFGAFGKQIFLNTESLTMGFNDSQKIRELSIHEFGHSFVNPTVYKVLSNERISAISSLFEPIREAMNEQGYNTWKASIYEHFVRAGEIVIAEEAGYLKEARRLYSDYVDKRKFIYIPIIIGELRKYRKEKSYTYEEAVLRAFGEIEKNSTKSIPATENSPFPTDPKEAQFHLEDVNRFWEVFDKQNPKFKGKIFQEEYINKGSIGLLNFINNRIGNGRLLAKTVKKNLAYYLAIRESSVSLNEQKEEFYEIYENLQRIYPEAVFPDVYFVIGRRNSGGTIFKEGLIIGAERFGKPSDNFQPDIDIDLLDNTIAHELVHFQQNYVRDNSLLAQSIREGAGDFIGELISGDHPYKAIHEYGNAHESELWNEFLVRKDSNDWSNWLYYSKDKSRPKDLGYWMGYKICKAYYDQSEDKMQAIHDILNIKNFNDFLSKSGYNGE
;
A
#
# COMPACT_ATOMS: atom_id res chain seq x y z
N MET A 1 51.26 43.49 -31.33
CA MET A 1 51.45 42.69 -30.10
C MET A 1 50.69 43.33 -28.95
N ARG A 2 49.41 43.01 -28.76
CA ARG A 2 48.58 43.28 -27.55
C ARG A 2 47.12 42.95 -27.91
N GLN A 3 46.81 41.67 -28.08
CA GLN A 3 45.41 41.20 -28.09
C GLN A 3 45.29 39.68 -27.88
N THR A 4 46.38 38.92 -28.04
CA THR A 4 46.40 37.46 -27.85
C THR A 4 46.66 36.98 -26.42
N ASN A 5 47.16 37.82 -25.51
CA ASN A 5 47.46 37.39 -24.13
C ASN A 5 46.29 37.54 -23.13
N THR A 6 45.27 38.33 -23.46
CA THR A 6 44.13 38.53 -22.54
C THR A 6 43.13 37.37 -22.62
N LEU A 7 42.95 36.77 -23.80
CA LEU A 7 42.05 35.62 -23.98
C LEU A 7 42.60 34.33 -23.32
N LEU A 8 43.92 34.09 -23.40
CA LEU A 8 44.55 32.93 -22.75
C LEU A 8 44.53 33.04 -21.22
N PHE A 9 44.69 34.25 -20.68
CA PHE A 9 44.67 34.48 -19.23
C PHE A 9 43.25 34.34 -18.65
N PHE A 10 42.21 34.80 -19.38
CA PHE A 10 40.83 34.55 -19.01
C PHE A 10 40.45 33.07 -19.12
N CYS A 11 40.88 32.35 -20.16
CA CYS A 11 40.67 30.89 -20.25
C CYS A 11 41.36 30.13 -19.11
N LEU A 12 42.59 30.47 -18.74
CA LEU A 12 43.32 29.81 -17.65
C LEU A 12 42.74 30.12 -16.26
N ILE A 13 42.22 31.33 -16.03
CA ILE A 13 41.51 31.69 -14.80
C ILE A 13 40.14 30.99 -14.75
N PHE A 14 39.42 30.89 -15.87
CA PHE A 14 38.14 30.19 -15.94
C PHE A 14 38.30 28.68 -15.75
N ILE A 15 39.33 28.07 -16.36
CA ILE A 15 39.70 26.66 -16.13
C ILE A 15 40.21 26.45 -14.70
N GLY A 16 40.93 27.41 -14.12
CA GLY A 16 41.38 27.37 -12.72
C GLY A 16 40.25 27.54 -11.69
N LEU A 17 39.20 28.29 -12.01
CA LEU A 17 37.98 28.43 -11.20
C LEU A 17 37.06 27.22 -11.37
N LEU A 18 36.92 26.67 -12.58
CA LEU A 18 36.22 25.40 -12.84
C LEU A 18 36.92 24.25 -12.11
N ASN A 19 38.25 24.13 -12.19
CA ASN A 19 39.00 23.10 -11.47
C ASN A 19 38.98 23.28 -9.94
N LYS A 20 38.84 24.50 -9.42
CA LYS A 20 38.68 24.74 -7.97
C LYS A 20 37.28 24.43 -7.46
N ALA A 21 36.23 24.77 -8.21
CA ALA A 21 34.84 24.39 -7.88
C ALA A 21 34.63 22.87 -8.03
N GLN A 22 35.22 22.28 -9.07
CA GLN A 22 35.19 20.83 -9.32
C GLN A 22 35.99 20.03 -8.28
N ALA A 23 37.01 20.63 -7.65
CA ALA A 23 37.74 20.02 -6.54
C ALA A 23 37.02 20.16 -5.19
N SER A 24 36.28 21.25 -4.93
CA SER A 24 35.62 21.47 -3.62
C SER A 24 34.35 20.63 -3.40
N ASN A 25 33.71 20.11 -4.44
CA ASN A 25 32.44 19.37 -4.32
C ASN A 25 32.57 17.87 -4.08
N GLN A 26 33.68 17.26 -4.54
CA GLN A 26 34.07 15.92 -4.08
C GLN A 26 34.54 15.92 -2.63
N GLU A 27 34.85 17.07 -2.02
CA GLU A 27 35.25 17.13 -0.59
C GLU A 27 34.08 16.85 0.36
N LYS A 28 32.82 17.13 -0.02
CA LYS A 28 31.64 16.85 0.81
C LYS A 28 31.21 15.38 0.77
N LEU A 29 31.52 14.67 -0.32
CA LEU A 29 31.07 13.30 -0.55
C LEU A 29 32.14 12.30 -0.08
N ASN A 30 31.80 11.50 0.93
CA ASN A 30 32.63 10.43 1.44
C ASN A 30 32.07 9.06 1.02
N ILE A 31 32.95 8.14 0.62
CA ILE A 31 32.58 6.77 0.28
C ILE A 31 33.36 5.85 1.20
N SER A 32 32.65 5.11 2.03
CA SER A 32 33.30 4.21 2.99
C SER A 32 32.33 3.14 3.45
N PHE A 33 32.82 1.92 3.66
CA PHE A 33 32.06 0.91 4.39
C PHE A 33 31.89 1.35 5.86
N HIS A 34 30.89 0.80 6.55
CA HIS A 34 30.67 1.05 7.96
C HIS A 34 30.55 -0.27 8.74
N LYS A 35 31.43 -0.47 9.73
CA LYS A 35 31.55 -1.73 10.47
C LYS A 35 30.26 -2.16 11.15
N ASN A 36 29.59 -1.23 11.84
CA ASN A 36 28.36 -1.54 12.57
C ASN A 36 27.20 -1.93 11.63
N VAL A 37 27.13 -1.30 10.46
CA VAL A 37 26.13 -1.63 9.43
C VAL A 37 26.40 -3.02 8.86
N GLU A 38 27.66 -3.34 8.60
CA GLU A 38 28.07 -4.68 8.14
C GLU A 38 27.74 -5.78 9.15
N LEU A 39 27.92 -5.55 10.45
CA LEU A 39 27.56 -6.53 11.46
C LEU A 39 26.05 -6.80 11.49
N LEU A 40 25.25 -5.73 11.41
CA LEU A 40 23.79 -5.85 11.38
C LEU A 40 23.33 -6.59 10.11
N GLY A 41 23.85 -6.21 8.94
CA GLY A 41 23.57 -6.89 7.68
C GLY A 41 23.97 -8.37 7.72
N PHE A 42 25.14 -8.67 8.27
CA PHE A 42 25.64 -10.04 8.43
C PHE A 42 24.73 -10.90 9.30
N GLY A 43 24.35 -10.39 10.48
CA GLY A 43 23.42 -11.09 11.37
C GLY A 43 22.04 -11.25 10.76
N TYR A 44 21.50 -10.19 10.13
CA TYR A 44 20.22 -10.22 9.43
C TYR A 44 20.23 -11.28 8.32
N PHE A 45 21.32 -11.37 7.55
CA PHE A 45 21.44 -12.35 6.49
C PHE A 45 21.48 -13.77 7.04
N LEU A 46 22.20 -14.02 8.14
CA LEU A 46 22.27 -15.34 8.77
C LEU A 46 20.92 -15.78 9.36
N ALA A 47 20.22 -14.89 10.05
CA ALA A 47 18.97 -15.21 10.74
C ALA A 47 17.76 -15.31 9.79
N PHE A 48 17.72 -14.49 8.74
CA PHE A 48 16.52 -14.32 7.90
C PHE A 48 16.77 -14.65 6.43
N GLU A 49 17.69 -13.95 5.76
CA GLU A 49 17.80 -14.01 4.30
C GLU A 49 18.35 -15.33 3.78
N GLY A 50 19.38 -15.86 4.44
CA GLY A 50 20.05 -17.11 4.08
C GLY A 50 19.23 -18.35 4.43
N LYS A 51 18.25 -18.24 5.34
CA LYS A 51 17.40 -19.37 5.73
C LYS A 51 16.54 -19.83 4.56
N ASP A 52 16.65 -21.12 4.21
CA ASP A 52 15.96 -21.76 3.08
C ASP A 52 16.18 -21.05 1.72
N ILE A 53 17.28 -20.29 1.58
CA ILE A 53 17.55 -19.45 0.39
C ILE A 53 17.66 -20.26 -0.91
N GLU A 54 18.07 -21.52 -0.81
CA GLU A 54 18.17 -22.49 -1.91
C GLU A 54 16.81 -22.85 -2.52
N ASN A 55 15.73 -22.70 -1.75
CA ASN A 55 14.35 -23.01 -2.16
C ASN A 55 13.56 -21.76 -2.59
N LYS A 56 14.20 -20.59 -2.62
CA LYS A 56 13.57 -19.31 -2.93
C LYS A 56 14.00 -18.80 -4.30
N THR A 57 13.14 -18.03 -4.96
CA THR A 57 13.42 -17.32 -6.20
C THR A 57 13.21 -15.82 -6.01
N VAL A 58 13.80 -15.02 -6.90
CA VAL A 58 13.61 -13.57 -6.98
C VAL A 58 13.46 -13.18 -8.44
N GLU A 59 12.61 -12.19 -8.72
CA GLU A 59 12.49 -11.60 -10.05
C GLU A 59 13.46 -10.42 -10.18
N VAL A 60 14.32 -10.45 -11.19
CA VAL A 60 15.29 -9.38 -11.49
C VAL A 60 15.20 -9.09 -12.97
N ASP A 61 14.91 -7.82 -13.32
CA ASP A 61 14.77 -7.36 -14.72
C ASP A 61 13.79 -8.21 -15.56
N GLY A 62 12.74 -8.75 -14.92
CA GLY A 62 11.72 -9.59 -15.55
C GLY A 62 12.07 -11.08 -15.66
N GLU A 63 13.22 -11.49 -15.12
CA GLU A 63 13.64 -12.89 -15.08
C GLU A 63 13.58 -13.47 -13.66
N VAL A 64 13.01 -14.66 -13.53
CA VAL A 64 12.96 -15.38 -12.25
C VAL A 64 14.26 -16.18 -12.08
N ILE A 65 15.09 -15.79 -11.12
CA ILE A 65 16.37 -16.45 -10.81
C ILE A 65 16.38 -17.02 -9.39
N PRO A 66 17.17 -18.08 -9.10
CA PRO A 66 17.32 -18.58 -7.74
C PRO A 66 17.86 -17.50 -6.79
N LYS A 67 17.24 -17.34 -5.63
CA LYS A 67 17.60 -16.28 -4.66
C LYS A 67 19.04 -16.45 -4.17
N MET A 68 19.52 -17.69 -4.06
CA MET A 68 20.92 -17.99 -3.72
C MET A 68 21.92 -17.53 -4.80
N GLU A 69 21.52 -17.51 -6.07
CA GLU A 69 22.37 -17.03 -7.17
C GLU A 69 22.37 -15.50 -7.23
N TRP A 70 21.21 -14.89 -6.99
CA TRP A 70 21.11 -13.44 -6.89
C TRP A 70 21.97 -12.92 -5.73
N HIS A 71 21.83 -13.49 -4.52
CA HIS A 71 22.63 -13.13 -3.36
C HIS A 71 23.87 -14.02 -3.20
N ASN A 72 24.58 -14.33 -4.29
CA ASN A 72 25.68 -15.31 -4.27
C ASN A 72 26.81 -15.02 -3.26
N TYR A 73 27.17 -13.75 -3.03
CA TYR A 73 28.11 -13.39 -1.95
C TYR A 73 27.52 -13.66 -0.56
N GLY A 74 26.27 -13.24 -0.36
CA GLY A 74 25.50 -13.50 0.87
C GLY A 74 25.42 -14.99 1.19
N TYR A 75 25.05 -15.79 0.19
CA TYR A 75 24.97 -17.23 0.30
C TYR A 75 26.35 -17.88 0.55
N HIS A 76 27.43 -17.32 -0.02
CA HIS A 76 28.78 -17.80 0.24
C HIS A 76 29.17 -17.69 1.71
N PHE A 77 28.98 -16.52 2.35
CA PHE A 77 29.27 -16.41 3.78
C PHE A 77 28.22 -17.13 4.62
N TYR A 78 26.96 -17.19 4.20
CA TYR A 78 25.94 -17.99 4.89
C TYR A 78 26.40 -19.44 5.06
N LYS A 79 26.90 -20.09 4.01
CA LYS A 79 27.43 -21.47 4.12
C LYS A 79 28.58 -21.61 5.11
N LYS A 80 29.40 -20.58 5.28
CA LYS A 80 30.53 -20.57 6.21
C LYS A 80 30.09 -20.36 7.67
N TYR A 81 29.03 -19.57 7.87
CA TYR A 81 28.62 -19.10 9.20
C TYR A 81 27.22 -19.60 9.64
N ASN A 82 26.56 -20.48 8.88
CA ASN A 82 25.19 -20.94 9.17
C ASN A 82 25.02 -21.60 10.54
N ARG A 83 26.08 -22.14 11.16
CA ARG A 83 26.04 -22.66 12.53
C ARG A 83 25.62 -21.60 13.55
N TYR A 84 25.76 -20.32 13.21
CA TYR A 84 25.35 -19.17 14.02
C TYR A 84 23.98 -18.60 13.61
N SER A 85 23.24 -19.21 12.68
CA SER A 85 21.90 -18.72 12.26
C SER A 85 20.86 -18.78 13.39
N SER A 86 21.17 -19.47 14.47
CA SER A 86 20.36 -19.56 15.70
C SER A 86 21.15 -19.12 16.92
N SER A 87 22.13 -18.21 16.74
CA SER A 87 22.87 -17.59 17.84
C SER A 87 21.89 -16.98 18.84
N SER A 88 22.03 -17.36 20.11
CA SER A 88 21.23 -16.80 21.19
C SER A 88 21.55 -15.32 21.43
N THR A 89 22.82 -14.91 21.24
CA THR A 89 23.25 -13.52 21.47
C THR A 89 22.62 -12.56 20.45
N PHE A 90 22.56 -12.97 19.17
CA PHE A 90 21.88 -12.20 18.14
C PHE A 90 20.36 -12.20 18.31
N THR A 91 19.78 -13.35 18.72
CA THR A 91 18.34 -13.47 18.99
C THR A 91 17.91 -12.59 20.15
N GLU A 92 18.69 -12.53 21.23
CA GLU A 92 18.46 -11.65 22.38
C GLU A 92 18.53 -10.17 22.00
N ALA A 93 19.51 -9.78 21.17
CA ALA A 93 19.59 -8.43 20.64
C ALA A 93 18.33 -8.08 19.85
N LEU A 94 17.90 -8.95 18.94
CA LEU A 94 16.71 -8.69 18.13
C LEU A 94 15.41 -8.72 18.92
N ALA A 95 15.32 -9.46 20.02
CA ALA A 95 14.09 -9.55 20.82
C ALA A 95 13.64 -8.20 21.40
N VAL A 96 14.57 -7.25 21.60
CA VAL A 96 14.25 -5.88 22.06
C VAL A 96 14.05 -4.88 20.91
N ALA A 97 14.19 -5.35 19.67
CA ALA A 97 14.23 -4.53 18.46
C ALA A 97 13.39 -5.11 17.31
N ASP A 98 12.59 -6.16 17.55
CA ASP A 98 11.87 -6.91 16.52
C ASP A 98 10.74 -6.09 15.86
N HIS A 99 10.23 -5.09 16.57
CA HIS A 99 9.28 -4.11 16.09
C HIS A 99 9.92 -2.95 15.29
N LEU A 100 11.25 -2.91 15.22
CA LEU A 100 12.01 -1.87 14.52
C LEU A 100 12.45 -2.36 13.14
N TRP A 101 12.26 -1.50 12.14
CA TRP A 101 12.73 -1.76 10.79
C TRP A 101 14.22 -1.44 10.65
N LEU A 102 14.85 -1.99 9.61
CA LEU A 102 16.30 -1.96 9.43
C LEU A 102 16.86 -0.54 9.30
N ASP A 103 16.12 0.37 8.67
CA ASP A 103 16.47 1.79 8.52
C ASP A 103 16.71 2.47 9.87
N TYR A 104 15.83 2.21 10.84
CA TYR A 104 15.91 2.77 12.18
C TYR A 104 17.13 2.23 12.94
N LEU A 105 17.37 0.91 12.85
CA LEU A 105 18.53 0.28 13.46
C LEU A 105 19.84 0.76 12.85
N ILE A 106 19.90 0.92 11.52
CA ILE A 106 21.06 1.46 10.84
C ILE A 106 21.32 2.90 11.31
N ASN A 107 20.29 3.76 11.37
CA ASN A 107 20.46 5.14 11.86
C ASN A 107 21.05 5.19 13.27
N PHE A 108 20.54 4.35 14.17
CA PHE A 108 21.08 4.20 15.52
C PHE A 108 22.55 3.74 15.50
N LEU A 109 22.87 2.72 14.71
CA LEU A 109 24.21 2.13 14.65
C LEU A 109 25.29 3.03 14.03
N LEU A 110 24.89 4.02 13.22
CA LEU A 110 25.78 5.06 12.68
C LEU A 110 26.16 6.11 13.73
N GLN A 111 25.52 6.11 14.91
CA GLN A 111 25.74 7.11 15.98
C GLN A 111 26.51 6.57 17.19
N VAL A 112 26.75 5.27 17.24
CA VAL A 112 27.41 4.59 18.37
C VAL A 112 28.86 4.26 18.04
N GLU A 113 29.65 3.95 19.07
CA GLU A 113 31.02 3.45 18.91
C GLU A 113 31.05 2.12 18.14
N ASP A 114 32.21 1.77 17.57
CA ASP A 114 32.39 0.53 16.81
C ASP A 114 32.28 -0.73 17.69
N PHE A 115 31.64 -1.78 17.15
CA PHE A 115 31.73 -3.13 17.72
C PHE A 115 33.19 -3.65 17.74
N PRO A 116 33.60 -4.44 18.75
CA PRO A 116 32.80 -5.07 19.82
C PRO A 116 32.74 -4.26 21.13
N SER A 117 32.93 -2.94 21.09
CA SER A 117 32.84 -2.08 22.29
C SER A 117 31.76 -1.01 22.18
N ALA A 118 30.76 -1.24 21.33
CA ALA A 118 29.68 -0.31 21.08
C ALA A 118 28.86 -0.10 22.36
N LYS A 119 28.57 1.16 22.67
CA LYS A 119 27.83 1.56 23.87
C LYS A 119 27.02 2.82 23.60
N LEU A 120 25.90 2.94 24.31
CA LEU A 120 25.09 4.15 24.28
C LEU A 120 25.83 5.26 25.03
N THR A 121 25.99 6.42 24.40
CA THR A 121 26.64 7.60 25.00
C THR A 121 25.72 8.80 24.90
N ASP A 122 25.99 9.84 25.69
CA ASP A 122 25.21 11.09 25.67
C ASP A 122 25.30 11.86 24.34
N LYS A 123 26.17 11.42 23.41
CA LYS A 123 26.28 11.99 22.06
C LYS A 123 25.25 11.42 21.09
N VAL A 124 24.65 10.27 21.40
CA VAL A 124 23.66 9.62 20.54
C VAL A 124 22.35 10.39 20.62
N ILE A 125 21.78 10.73 19.47
CA ILE A 125 20.57 11.56 19.42
C ILE A 125 19.36 10.74 19.86
N GLU A 126 18.54 11.30 20.74
CA GLU A 126 17.37 10.63 21.33
C GLU A 126 16.45 10.00 20.29
N SER A 127 16.15 10.73 19.22
CA SER A 127 15.25 10.25 18.14
C SER A 127 15.77 8.99 17.43
N SER A 128 17.04 8.65 17.55
CA SER A 128 17.63 7.43 16.97
C SER A 128 17.42 6.19 17.83
N PHE A 129 17.11 6.33 19.12
CA PHE A 129 16.90 5.18 20.02
C PHE A 129 15.55 5.18 20.75
N ILE A 130 14.81 6.29 20.78
CA ILE A 130 13.54 6.40 21.54
C ILE A 130 12.53 5.29 21.23
N ARG A 131 12.45 4.83 19.97
CA ARG A 131 11.52 3.78 19.54
C ARG A 131 11.88 2.38 20.01
N PHE A 132 13.07 2.16 20.61
CA PHE A 132 13.32 0.90 21.34
C PHE A 132 12.27 0.69 22.45
N SER A 133 11.76 1.78 23.05
CA SER A 133 10.52 1.72 23.84
C SER A 133 9.29 1.83 22.94
N THR A 134 8.37 0.88 23.05
CA THR A 134 7.06 0.94 22.38
C THR A 134 6.14 2.00 22.98
N SER A 135 6.46 2.50 24.17
CA SER A 135 5.75 3.57 24.87
C SER A 135 6.42 4.95 24.73
N ASN A 136 7.54 5.03 23.98
CA ASN A 136 8.42 6.21 23.90
C ASN A 136 8.94 6.68 25.27
N ASN A 137 9.10 5.76 26.22
CA ASN A 137 9.75 6.05 27.50
C ASN A 137 11.27 6.06 27.32
N ILE A 138 11.92 7.20 27.65
CA ILE A 138 13.35 7.41 27.42
C ILE A 138 14.22 6.41 28.19
N GLU A 139 13.89 6.10 29.45
CA GLU A 139 14.70 5.21 30.28
C GLU A 139 14.58 3.76 29.82
N GLU A 140 13.36 3.31 29.49
CA GLU A 140 13.13 2.01 28.85
C GLU A 140 13.85 1.91 27.50
N ALA A 141 13.82 2.98 26.70
CA ALA A 141 14.49 3.03 25.41
C ALA A 141 16.01 2.90 25.55
N LYS A 142 16.62 3.59 26.54
CA LYS A 142 18.05 3.46 26.85
C LYS A 142 18.41 2.05 27.30
N GLU A 143 17.60 1.44 28.16
CA GLU A 143 17.79 0.07 28.65
C GLU A 143 17.79 -0.92 27.46
N LYS A 144 16.75 -0.89 26.63
CA LYS A 144 16.61 -1.77 25.47
C LYS A 144 17.67 -1.54 24.41
N ALA A 145 18.02 -0.28 24.12
CA ALA A 145 19.11 0.04 23.21
C ALA A 145 20.46 -0.48 23.73
N THR A 146 20.69 -0.44 25.04
CA THR A 146 21.89 -1.02 25.67
C THR A 146 21.91 -2.53 25.53
N ILE A 147 20.80 -3.22 25.80
CA ILE A 147 20.66 -4.68 25.60
C ILE A 147 20.96 -5.05 24.15
N PHE A 148 20.44 -4.28 23.18
CA PHE A 148 20.70 -4.49 21.77
C PHE A 148 22.19 -4.37 21.42
N LEU A 149 22.86 -3.30 21.88
CA LEU A 149 24.30 -3.11 21.64
C LEU A 149 25.16 -4.20 22.32
N GLU A 150 24.85 -4.57 23.56
CA GLU A 150 25.56 -5.63 24.28
C GLU A 150 25.39 -6.99 23.58
N GLY A 151 24.20 -7.31 23.10
CA GLY A 151 23.94 -8.52 22.33
C GLY A 151 24.76 -8.54 21.03
N LEU A 152 24.83 -7.42 20.31
CA LEU A 152 25.65 -7.31 19.10
C LEU A 152 27.17 -7.32 19.38
N ASN A 153 27.64 -6.75 20.49
CA ASN A 153 29.04 -6.88 20.94
C ASN A 153 29.40 -8.36 21.14
N LYS A 154 28.56 -9.11 21.86
CA LYS A 154 28.76 -10.56 22.07
C LYS A 154 28.69 -11.34 20.76
N PHE A 155 27.74 -11.00 19.89
CA PHE A 155 27.61 -11.64 18.59
C PHE A 155 28.85 -11.42 17.71
N TYR A 156 29.43 -10.22 17.73
CA TYR A 156 30.68 -9.89 17.04
C TYR A 156 31.81 -10.85 17.42
N GLU A 157 31.99 -11.09 18.72
CA GLU A 157 32.99 -12.01 19.25
C GLU A 157 32.66 -13.48 18.91
N GLU A 158 31.38 -13.88 19.07
CA GLU A 158 30.90 -15.24 18.84
C GLU A 158 31.19 -15.73 17.41
N VAL A 159 30.96 -14.87 16.42
CA VAL A 159 31.16 -15.19 15.00
C VAL A 159 32.58 -14.90 14.50
N ASN A 160 33.44 -14.37 15.38
CA ASN A 160 34.76 -13.83 15.02
C ASN A 160 34.66 -12.86 13.83
N PHE A 161 33.84 -11.83 13.99
CA PHE A 161 33.51 -10.89 12.91
C PHE A 161 34.74 -10.11 12.41
N GLU A 162 35.72 -9.87 13.28
CA GLU A 162 37.01 -9.28 12.89
C GLU A 162 37.70 -10.10 11.79
N GLU A 163 37.70 -11.43 11.90
CA GLU A 163 38.25 -12.31 10.86
C GLU A 163 37.46 -12.22 9.56
N TYR A 164 36.13 -12.09 9.63
CA TYR A 164 35.31 -11.85 8.45
C TYR A 164 35.69 -10.54 7.74
N LEU A 165 35.87 -9.45 8.50
CA LEU A 165 36.26 -8.15 7.94
C LEU A 165 37.65 -8.21 7.30
N ASN A 166 38.62 -8.80 7.98
CA ASN A 166 39.98 -8.95 7.48
C ASN A 166 40.02 -9.78 6.18
N THR A 167 39.30 -10.90 6.14
CA THR A 167 39.24 -11.75 4.94
C THR A 167 38.44 -11.12 3.79
N SER A 168 37.51 -10.23 4.10
CA SER A 168 36.66 -9.53 3.11
C SER A 168 37.22 -8.17 2.67
N ALA A 169 38.33 -7.69 3.24
CA ALA A 169 38.94 -6.41 2.91
C ALA A 169 39.19 -6.18 1.40
N PRO A 170 39.65 -7.18 0.61
CA PRO A 170 39.76 -7.03 -0.84
C PRO A 170 38.42 -6.78 -1.54
N TYR A 171 37.33 -7.37 -1.03
CA TYR A 171 35.98 -7.20 -1.56
C TYR A 171 35.43 -5.81 -1.31
N TYR A 172 35.62 -5.26 -0.09
CA TYR A 172 35.27 -3.87 0.19
C TYR A 172 36.06 -2.89 -0.67
N SER A 173 37.36 -3.14 -0.86
CA SER A 173 38.21 -2.30 -1.71
C SER A 173 37.74 -2.28 -3.17
N ALA A 174 37.32 -3.44 -3.70
CA ALA A 174 36.75 -3.52 -5.05
C ALA A 174 35.37 -2.85 -5.14
N ALA A 175 34.50 -3.03 -4.16
CA ALA A 175 33.19 -2.37 -4.12
C ALA A 175 33.33 -0.85 -4.10
N ILE A 176 34.21 -0.30 -3.26
CA ILE A 176 34.48 1.15 -3.21
C ILE A 176 35.01 1.64 -4.56
N LYS A 177 35.97 0.93 -5.15
CA LYS A 177 36.52 1.29 -6.47
C LYS A 177 35.48 1.25 -7.58
N GLU A 178 34.57 0.27 -7.57
CA GLU A 178 33.44 0.23 -8.51
C GLU A 178 32.58 1.47 -8.38
N ILE A 179 32.27 1.90 -7.16
CA ILE A 179 31.45 3.08 -6.91
C ILE A 179 32.18 4.34 -7.36
N GLU A 180 33.45 4.52 -6.96
CA GLU A 180 34.29 5.66 -7.35
C GLU A 180 34.37 5.83 -8.88
N ASN A 181 34.49 4.72 -9.62
CA ASN A 181 34.53 4.73 -11.08
C ASN A 181 33.18 5.06 -11.74
N ASN A 182 32.08 4.95 -10.99
CA ASN A 182 30.71 5.10 -11.49
C ASN A 182 29.95 6.24 -10.81
N LEU A 183 30.66 7.11 -10.09
CA LEU A 183 30.03 8.25 -9.44
C LEU A 183 29.30 9.13 -10.46
N PRO A 184 28.22 9.81 -10.03
CA PRO A 184 27.58 10.84 -10.82
C PRO A 184 28.58 11.95 -11.24
N ASN A 185 28.13 12.88 -12.08
CA ASN A 185 28.93 14.03 -12.49
C ASN A 185 29.50 14.78 -11.25
N ALA A 186 30.59 15.52 -11.43
CA ALA A 186 31.28 16.19 -10.32
C ALA A 186 30.42 17.24 -9.56
N ASN A 187 29.31 17.68 -10.16
CA ASN A 187 28.40 18.68 -9.60
C ASN A 187 27.16 18.05 -8.96
N PHE A 188 27.11 16.72 -8.84
CA PHE A 188 25.91 16.01 -8.42
C PHE A 188 25.33 16.48 -7.07
N ILE A 189 26.21 16.74 -6.09
CA ILE A 189 25.80 17.28 -4.80
C ILE A 189 25.27 18.70 -4.95
N GLU A 190 25.92 19.54 -5.75
CA GLU A 190 25.43 20.90 -6.04
C GLU A 190 24.08 20.89 -6.75
N ASP A 191 23.88 19.98 -7.71
CA ASP A 191 22.62 19.85 -8.45
C ASP A 191 21.47 19.52 -7.47
N LEU A 192 21.72 18.61 -6.50
CA LEU A 192 20.78 18.31 -5.41
C LEU A 192 20.52 19.53 -4.51
N GLU A 193 21.58 20.15 -3.99
CA GLU A 193 21.48 21.29 -3.07
C GLU A 193 20.78 22.48 -3.73
N GLN A 194 21.10 22.75 -5.00
CA GLN A 194 20.47 23.80 -5.77
C GLN A 194 18.99 23.48 -6.03
N PHE A 195 18.65 22.23 -6.32
CA PHE A 195 17.27 21.81 -6.52
C PHE A 195 16.42 21.94 -5.25
N TYR A 196 16.92 21.49 -4.11
CA TYR A 196 16.16 21.56 -2.85
C TYR A 196 16.26 22.91 -2.14
N GLY A 197 17.25 23.74 -2.49
CA GLY A 197 17.46 25.06 -1.88
C GLY A 197 18.03 25.01 -0.47
N SER A 198 18.58 23.86 -0.06
CA SER A 198 19.29 23.66 1.21
C SER A 198 20.50 22.77 0.99
N SER A 199 21.39 22.71 1.98
CA SER A 199 22.68 22.02 1.88
C SER A 199 23.05 21.31 3.16
N PHE A 200 23.84 20.25 3.03
CA PHE A 200 24.51 19.60 4.15
C PHE A 200 26.02 19.80 4.02
N ASN A 201 26.73 19.73 5.15
CA ASN A 201 28.19 19.84 5.16
C ASN A 201 28.85 18.54 4.67
N LYS A 202 28.19 17.40 4.85
CA LYS A 202 28.73 16.09 4.49
C LYS A 202 27.67 15.13 3.96
N TYR A 203 28.05 14.36 2.96
CA TYR A 203 27.27 13.29 2.33
C TYR A 203 28.09 12.01 2.38
N SER A 204 27.50 10.90 2.78
CA SER A 204 28.21 9.62 2.84
C SER A 204 27.47 8.54 2.05
N LEU A 205 28.17 7.92 1.10
CA LEU A 205 27.76 6.65 0.49
C LEU A 205 28.38 5.51 1.28
N ILE A 206 27.55 4.67 1.86
CA ILE A 206 27.95 3.51 2.66
C ILE A 206 27.52 2.25 1.93
N PRO A 207 28.35 1.72 1.02
CA PRO A 207 28.07 0.43 0.42
C PRO A 207 28.21 -0.67 1.46
N SER A 208 27.33 -1.65 1.39
CA SER A 208 27.39 -2.84 2.22
C SER A 208 27.37 -4.13 1.41
N LEU A 209 28.24 -5.06 1.79
CA LEU A 209 28.30 -6.40 1.20
C LEU A 209 27.28 -7.37 1.83
N THR A 210 26.75 -7.04 3.00
CA THR A 210 25.87 -7.91 3.79
C THR A 210 24.44 -7.40 3.88
N ILE A 211 24.19 -6.11 3.68
CA ILE A 211 22.83 -5.61 3.40
C ILE A 211 22.34 -6.27 2.11
N PRO A 212 21.11 -6.82 2.09
CA PRO A 212 20.64 -7.55 0.92
C PRO A 212 20.59 -6.66 -0.31
N LYS A 213 20.84 -7.29 -1.46
CA LYS A 213 20.88 -6.61 -2.75
C LYS A 213 19.61 -5.80 -3.03
N SER A 214 19.81 -4.66 -3.69
CA SER A 214 18.76 -3.69 -4.06
C SER A 214 18.10 -2.96 -2.88
N MET A 215 18.42 -3.24 -1.62
CA MET A 215 17.98 -2.42 -0.49
C MET A 215 18.89 -1.21 -0.29
N ALA A 216 18.27 -0.07 0.02
CA ALA A 216 18.97 1.17 0.33
C ALA A 216 18.17 2.02 1.32
N PHE A 217 18.88 2.92 2.01
CA PHE A 217 18.35 3.71 3.11
C PHE A 217 19.00 5.10 3.16
N GLY A 218 18.19 6.15 2.96
CA GLY A 218 18.51 7.55 3.17
C GLY A 218 18.29 7.97 4.62
N LEU A 219 19.34 8.43 5.31
CA LEU A 219 19.30 8.70 6.75
C LEU A 219 19.90 10.07 7.08
N ILE A 220 19.25 10.80 7.98
CA ILE A 220 19.77 12.04 8.56
C ILE A 220 20.47 11.70 9.87
N HIS A 221 21.78 11.95 9.95
CA HIS A 221 22.55 11.78 11.17
C HIS A 221 22.25 12.88 12.17
N ASN A 222 22.43 14.13 11.72
CA ASN A 222 22.24 15.38 12.43
C ASN A 222 21.96 16.47 11.38
N GLU A 223 21.85 17.74 11.79
CA GLU A 223 21.54 18.84 10.86
C GLU A 223 22.54 19.02 9.70
N ASP A 224 23.73 18.40 9.77
CA ASP A 224 24.86 18.68 8.89
C ASP A 224 25.40 17.47 8.08
N HIS A 225 24.98 16.24 8.37
CA HIS A 225 25.50 15.02 7.72
C HIS A 225 24.38 14.02 7.39
N ILE A 226 24.31 13.63 6.12
CA ILE A 226 23.37 12.62 5.62
C ILE A 226 24.08 11.40 5.03
N TYR A 227 23.43 10.24 5.14
CA TYR A 227 23.92 8.96 4.68
C TYR A 227 22.99 8.34 3.64
N ASN A 228 23.58 7.62 2.69
CA ASN A 228 22.92 6.62 1.88
C ASN A 228 23.63 5.29 2.13
N VAL A 229 22.94 4.36 2.78
CA VAL A 229 23.42 3.00 3.06
C VAL A 229 22.77 2.05 2.08
N PHE A 230 23.54 1.24 1.35
CA PHE A 230 22.96 0.40 0.29
C PHE A 230 23.70 -0.92 0.05
N GLY A 231 22.93 -1.96 -0.27
CA GLY A 231 23.45 -3.23 -0.77
C GLY A 231 23.82 -3.18 -2.25
N ALA A 232 24.48 -4.22 -2.74
CA ALA A 232 24.84 -4.33 -4.17
C ALA A 232 23.59 -4.42 -5.07
N PHE A 233 23.71 -3.99 -6.33
CA PHE A 233 22.60 -3.99 -7.31
C PHE A 233 22.85 -4.89 -8.52
N GLY A 234 24.04 -5.49 -8.59
CA GLY A 234 24.50 -6.31 -9.70
C GLY A 234 24.99 -7.69 -9.27
N LYS A 235 25.35 -8.48 -10.28
CA LYS A 235 25.99 -9.78 -10.09
C LYS A 235 27.37 -9.61 -9.48
N GLN A 236 27.75 -10.52 -8.58
CA GLN A 236 29.07 -10.53 -7.96
C GLN A 236 29.90 -11.67 -8.54
N ILE A 237 31.16 -11.42 -8.84
CA ILE A 237 32.14 -12.39 -9.33
C ILE A 237 33.37 -12.25 -8.44
N PHE A 238 33.51 -13.16 -7.47
CA PHE A 238 34.50 -13.02 -6.39
C PHE A 238 35.24 -14.31 -6.03
N LEU A 239 34.82 -15.46 -6.57
CA LEU A 239 35.50 -16.74 -6.38
C LEU A 239 36.30 -17.11 -7.62
N ASN A 240 37.55 -17.56 -7.42
CA ASN A 240 38.44 -18.08 -8.46
C ASN A 240 38.54 -17.16 -9.70
N THR A 241 38.62 -15.85 -9.47
CA THR A 241 38.65 -14.83 -10.53
C THR A 241 39.88 -13.94 -10.41
N GLU A 242 40.40 -13.50 -11.55
CA GLU A 242 41.43 -12.45 -11.63
C GLU A 242 40.82 -11.04 -11.69
N SER A 243 39.52 -10.95 -12.01
CA SER A 243 38.76 -9.70 -12.07
C SER A 243 37.60 -9.77 -11.08
N LEU A 244 37.80 -9.12 -9.93
CA LEU A 244 36.83 -9.06 -8.85
C LEU A 244 35.70 -8.08 -9.22
N THR A 245 34.44 -8.50 -9.05
CA THR A 245 33.28 -7.63 -9.18
C THR A 245 32.33 -7.83 -8.01
N MET A 246 32.01 -6.78 -7.29
CA MET A 246 31.18 -6.80 -6.07
C MET A 246 29.77 -6.26 -6.27
N GLY A 247 29.39 -5.95 -7.50
CA GLY A 247 28.01 -5.70 -7.91
C GLY A 247 27.56 -4.26 -7.72
N PHE A 248 28.51 -3.33 -7.71
CA PHE A 248 28.28 -1.88 -7.62
C PHE A 248 28.67 -1.14 -8.91
N ASN A 249 29.15 -1.85 -9.92
CA ASN A 249 29.61 -1.28 -11.20
C ASN A 249 28.46 -0.86 -12.15
N ASP A 250 27.58 0.05 -11.70
CA ASP A 250 26.46 0.59 -12.47
C ASP A 250 26.23 2.08 -12.16
N SER A 251 26.75 2.95 -13.01
CA SER A 251 26.64 4.41 -12.86
C SER A 251 25.22 4.95 -12.88
N GLN A 252 24.30 4.29 -13.59
CA GLN A 252 22.90 4.71 -13.62
C GLN A 252 22.24 4.41 -12.27
N LYS A 253 22.38 3.18 -11.77
CA LYS A 253 21.81 2.80 -10.47
C LYS A 253 22.41 3.57 -9.32
N ILE A 254 23.73 3.80 -9.30
CA ILE A 254 24.38 4.62 -8.26
C ILE A 254 23.79 6.03 -8.25
N ARG A 255 23.65 6.67 -9.42
CA ARG A 255 23.07 8.01 -9.50
C ARG A 255 21.63 8.04 -9.02
N GLU A 256 20.77 7.18 -9.56
CA GLU A 256 19.34 7.16 -9.21
C GLU A 256 19.14 6.87 -7.73
N LEU A 257 19.85 5.89 -7.18
CA LEU A 257 19.82 5.57 -5.76
C LEU A 257 20.32 6.72 -4.89
N SER A 258 21.41 7.38 -5.30
CA SER A 258 21.95 8.53 -4.55
C SER A 258 20.97 9.70 -4.56
N ILE A 259 20.34 10.02 -5.69
CA ILE A 259 19.30 11.06 -5.76
C ILE A 259 18.12 10.70 -4.86
N HIS A 260 17.65 9.46 -4.94
CA HIS A 260 16.50 8.99 -4.16
C HIS A 260 16.75 9.07 -2.66
N GLU A 261 17.82 8.43 -2.18
CA GLU A 261 18.08 8.30 -0.75
C GLU A 261 18.51 9.61 -0.10
N PHE A 262 19.34 10.41 -0.78
CA PHE A 262 19.61 11.77 -0.28
C PHE A 262 18.37 12.65 -0.37
N GLY A 263 17.51 12.45 -1.38
CA GLY A 263 16.24 13.16 -1.55
C GLY A 263 15.33 13.08 -0.32
N HIS A 264 15.25 11.93 0.35
CA HIS A 264 14.51 11.77 1.62
C HIS A 264 14.97 12.76 2.70
N SER A 265 16.27 13.08 2.75
CA SER A 265 16.83 14.00 3.75
C SER A 265 16.41 15.45 3.53
N PHE A 266 16.05 15.81 2.29
CA PHE A 266 15.52 17.13 1.95
C PHE A 266 13.99 17.15 2.02
N VAL A 267 13.34 16.14 1.44
CA VAL A 267 11.89 16.08 1.29
C VAL A 267 11.19 15.88 2.62
N ASN A 268 11.64 14.93 3.45
CA ASN A 268 10.88 14.51 4.63
C ASN A 268 10.76 15.64 5.67
N PRO A 269 11.82 16.39 6.01
CA PRO A 269 11.72 17.55 6.88
C PRO A 269 10.86 18.67 6.28
N THR A 270 11.01 18.95 4.98
CA THR A 270 10.20 19.98 4.31
C THR A 270 8.72 19.64 4.34
N VAL A 271 8.33 18.44 3.92
CA VAL A 271 6.93 17.99 3.92
C VAL A 271 6.36 18.02 5.33
N TYR A 272 7.11 17.52 6.33
CA TYR A 272 6.71 17.56 7.73
C TYR A 272 6.49 19.00 8.25
N LYS A 273 7.37 19.93 7.87
CA LYS A 273 7.32 21.33 8.28
C LYS A 273 6.14 22.08 7.66
N VAL A 274 5.89 21.88 6.36
CA VAL A 274 4.95 22.72 5.60
C VAL A 274 3.55 22.11 5.48
N LEU A 275 3.41 20.79 5.61
CA LEU A 275 2.12 20.11 5.56
C LEU A 275 1.80 19.51 6.93
N SER A 276 0.76 20.01 7.58
CA SER A 276 0.30 19.45 8.85
C SER A 276 -0.29 18.05 8.65
N ASN A 277 -0.28 17.22 9.70
CA ASN A 277 -0.88 15.89 9.65
C ASN A 277 -2.39 15.98 9.35
N GLU A 278 -3.06 17.00 9.85
CA GLU A 278 -4.49 17.26 9.61
C GLU A 278 -4.73 17.55 8.13
N ARG A 279 -3.90 18.41 7.52
CA ARG A 279 -3.99 18.76 6.10
C ARG A 279 -3.74 17.55 5.20
N ILE A 280 -2.73 16.74 5.53
CA ILE A 280 -2.48 15.48 4.81
C ILE A 280 -3.66 14.51 4.96
N SER A 281 -4.19 14.36 6.18
CA SER A 281 -5.28 13.42 6.48
C SER A 281 -6.61 13.82 5.85
N ALA A 282 -6.86 15.13 5.68
CA ALA A 282 -8.10 15.68 5.10
C ALA A 282 -8.38 15.17 3.68
N ILE A 283 -7.33 14.84 2.91
CA ILE A 283 -7.45 14.29 1.54
C ILE A 283 -7.00 12.82 1.45
N SER A 284 -7.01 12.09 2.57
CA SER A 284 -6.56 10.69 2.61
C SER A 284 -7.37 9.73 1.73
N SER A 285 -8.58 10.10 1.31
CA SER A 285 -9.36 9.37 0.30
C SER A 285 -8.64 9.25 -1.05
N LEU A 286 -7.73 10.19 -1.37
CA LEU A 286 -6.88 10.13 -2.56
C LEU A 286 -5.88 8.97 -2.54
N PHE A 287 -5.68 8.32 -1.39
CA PHE A 287 -4.87 7.12 -1.33
C PHE A 287 -5.57 5.90 -1.92
N GLU A 288 -6.90 5.82 -1.83
CA GLU A 288 -7.66 4.62 -2.22
C GLU A 288 -7.41 4.15 -3.66
N PRO A 289 -7.39 5.03 -4.70
CA PRO A 289 -7.12 4.61 -6.08
C PRO A 289 -5.74 3.99 -6.31
N ILE A 290 -4.78 4.25 -5.42
CA ILE A 290 -3.40 3.76 -5.52
C ILE A 290 -3.03 2.81 -4.38
N ARG A 291 -3.93 2.56 -3.42
CA ARG A 291 -3.62 1.88 -2.16
C ARG A 291 -3.04 0.49 -2.38
N GLU A 292 -3.62 -0.31 -3.27
CA GLU A 292 -3.12 -1.65 -3.57
C GLU A 292 -1.67 -1.60 -4.09
N ALA A 293 -1.44 -0.82 -5.15
CA ALA A 293 -0.11 -0.66 -5.74
C ALA A 293 0.91 -0.07 -4.74
N MET A 294 0.50 0.86 -3.88
CA MET A 294 1.37 1.45 -2.85
C MET A 294 1.71 0.44 -1.76
N ASN A 295 0.74 -0.36 -1.32
CA ASN A 295 0.95 -1.39 -0.30
C ASN A 295 1.92 -2.49 -0.78
N GLU A 296 1.80 -2.93 -2.04
CA GLU A 296 2.72 -3.91 -2.65
C GLU A 296 4.18 -3.41 -2.65
N GLN A 297 4.36 -2.09 -2.65
CA GLN A 297 5.66 -1.42 -2.63
C GLN A 297 6.09 -0.98 -1.21
N GLY A 298 5.31 -1.32 -0.17
CA GLY A 298 5.62 -1.00 1.23
C GLY A 298 5.12 0.36 1.73
N TYR A 299 4.45 1.15 0.89
CA TYR A 299 3.90 2.46 1.26
C TYR A 299 2.46 2.33 1.78
N ASN A 300 2.32 1.80 2.99
CA ASN A 300 1.03 1.36 3.54
C ASN A 300 0.11 2.47 4.05
N THR A 301 0.50 3.74 3.93
CA THR A 301 -0.28 4.89 4.42
C THR A 301 -0.25 6.03 3.41
N TRP A 302 -1.30 6.84 3.41
CA TRP A 302 -1.37 8.05 2.57
C TRP A 302 -0.18 8.98 2.82
N LYS A 303 0.16 9.20 4.10
CA LYS A 303 1.28 10.05 4.48
C LYS A 303 2.60 9.51 3.93
N ALA A 304 2.91 8.23 4.13
CA ALA A 304 4.14 7.64 3.59
C ALA A 304 4.17 7.74 2.05
N SER A 305 3.03 7.54 1.39
CA SER A 305 2.91 7.68 -0.06
C SER A 305 3.20 9.12 -0.51
N ILE A 306 2.68 10.15 0.17
CA ILE A 306 2.95 11.56 -0.19
C ILE A 306 4.44 11.90 -0.11
N TYR A 307 5.13 11.45 0.95
CA TYR A 307 6.56 11.69 1.10
C TYR A 307 7.33 11.07 -0.07
N GLU A 308 7.01 9.82 -0.40
CA GLU A 308 7.60 9.12 -1.53
C GLU A 308 7.29 9.80 -2.88
N HIS A 309 6.07 10.27 -3.09
CA HIS A 309 5.70 10.99 -4.32
C HIS A 309 6.59 12.22 -4.56
N PHE A 310 6.91 12.98 -3.51
CA PHE A 310 7.80 14.14 -3.63
C PHE A 310 9.25 13.75 -3.91
N VAL A 311 9.76 12.69 -3.28
CA VAL A 311 11.11 12.16 -3.58
C VAL A 311 11.20 11.71 -5.03
N ARG A 312 10.25 10.88 -5.50
CA ARG A 312 10.18 10.38 -6.88
C ARG A 312 10.03 11.50 -7.91
N ALA A 313 9.24 12.52 -7.60
CA ALA A 313 9.10 13.69 -8.47
C ALA A 313 10.41 14.49 -8.56
N GLY A 314 11.14 14.63 -7.45
CA GLY A 314 12.47 15.24 -7.42
C GLY A 314 13.45 14.51 -8.34
N GLU A 315 13.50 13.18 -8.30
CA GLU A 315 14.37 12.39 -9.19
C GLU A 315 14.17 12.72 -10.66
N ILE A 316 12.90 12.84 -11.09
CA ILE A 316 12.58 13.13 -12.49
C ILE A 316 13.04 14.54 -12.86
N VAL A 317 12.74 15.56 -12.04
CA VAL A 317 13.09 16.96 -12.36
C VAL A 317 14.60 17.17 -12.32
N ILE A 318 15.30 16.60 -11.34
CA ILE A 318 16.77 16.67 -11.27
C ILE A 318 17.40 16.01 -12.50
N ALA A 319 16.88 14.86 -12.93
CA ALA A 319 17.35 14.21 -14.16
C ALA A 319 17.11 15.08 -15.41
N GLU A 320 15.98 15.79 -15.49
CA GLU A 320 15.70 16.74 -16.58
C GLU A 320 16.72 17.89 -16.61
N GLU A 321 17.00 18.50 -15.46
CA GLU A 321 17.92 19.63 -15.33
C GLU A 321 19.37 19.26 -15.64
N ALA A 322 19.77 18.06 -15.21
CA ALA A 322 21.10 17.52 -15.51
C ALA A 322 21.23 17.00 -16.97
N GLY A 323 20.18 17.11 -17.79
CA GLY A 323 20.20 16.74 -19.21
C GLY A 323 19.96 15.25 -19.50
N TYR A 324 19.63 14.45 -18.49
CA TYR A 324 19.31 13.01 -18.61
C TYR A 324 17.84 12.79 -19.04
N LEU A 325 17.47 13.35 -20.19
CA LEU A 325 16.06 13.38 -20.64
C LEU A 325 15.48 12.00 -20.94
N LYS A 326 16.32 11.02 -21.34
CA LYS A 326 15.85 9.65 -21.60
C LYS A 326 15.52 8.94 -20.30
N GLU A 327 16.38 9.14 -19.30
CA GLU A 327 16.27 8.59 -17.96
C GLU A 327 15.08 9.23 -17.24
N ALA A 328 14.90 10.55 -17.31
CA ALA A 328 13.74 11.25 -16.77
C ALA A 328 12.42 10.70 -17.33
N ARG A 329 12.34 10.46 -18.64
CA ARG A 329 11.15 9.82 -19.26
C ARG A 329 10.94 8.38 -18.78
N ARG A 330 12.03 7.63 -18.61
CA ARG A 330 11.97 6.25 -18.08
C ARG A 330 11.47 6.24 -16.64
N LEU A 331 12.01 7.09 -15.77
CA LEU A 331 11.59 7.25 -14.38
C LEU A 331 10.13 7.67 -14.30
N TYR A 332 9.71 8.66 -15.11
CA TYR A 332 8.32 9.08 -15.18
C TYR A 332 7.38 7.92 -15.54
N SER A 333 7.68 7.16 -16.60
CA SER A 333 6.83 6.04 -17.01
C SER A 333 6.85 4.89 -15.99
N ASP A 334 8.01 4.59 -15.40
CA ASP A 334 8.11 3.60 -14.35
C ASP A 334 7.26 3.98 -13.12
N TYR A 335 7.39 5.22 -12.66
CA TYR A 335 6.72 5.68 -11.45
C TYR A 335 5.21 5.87 -11.66
N VAL A 336 4.80 6.51 -12.75
CA VAL A 336 3.38 6.81 -13.02
C VAL A 336 2.65 5.59 -13.57
N ASP A 337 3.17 4.95 -14.62
CA ASP A 337 2.42 3.95 -15.37
C ASP A 337 2.48 2.58 -14.69
N LYS A 338 3.66 2.17 -14.21
CA LYS A 338 3.86 0.84 -13.61
C LYS A 338 3.62 0.85 -12.11
N ARG A 339 4.27 1.77 -11.39
CA ARG A 339 4.25 1.84 -9.92
C ARG A 339 3.11 2.67 -9.36
N LYS A 340 2.28 3.28 -10.22
CA LYS A 340 1.03 3.99 -9.87
C LYS A 340 1.20 5.18 -8.93
N PHE A 341 2.32 5.89 -9.00
CA PHE A 341 2.49 7.21 -8.37
C PHE A 341 1.75 8.29 -9.17
N ILE A 342 0.43 8.20 -9.26
CA ILE A 342 -0.40 8.98 -10.19
C ILE A 342 -0.40 10.49 -9.94
N TYR A 343 0.07 10.96 -8.78
CA TYR A 343 0.14 12.38 -8.44
C TYR A 343 1.45 13.06 -8.86
N ILE A 344 2.46 12.29 -9.30
CA ILE A 344 3.74 12.82 -9.82
C ILE A 344 3.55 13.88 -10.92
N PRO A 345 2.62 13.74 -11.90
CA PRO A 345 2.45 14.75 -12.94
C PRO A 345 2.07 16.13 -12.40
N ILE A 346 1.22 16.17 -11.35
CA ILE A 346 0.81 17.42 -10.68
C ILE A 346 2.02 18.01 -9.94
N ILE A 347 2.72 17.19 -9.17
CA ILE A 347 3.88 17.62 -8.37
C ILE A 347 4.98 18.18 -9.27
N ILE A 348 5.36 17.45 -10.33
CA ILE A 348 6.37 17.89 -11.29
C ILE A 348 5.96 19.20 -11.97
N GLY A 349 4.67 19.43 -12.23
CA GLY A 349 4.17 20.69 -12.77
C GLY A 349 4.59 21.89 -11.93
N GLU A 350 4.41 21.82 -10.61
CA GLU A 350 4.79 22.87 -9.67
C GLU A 350 6.30 22.94 -9.41
N LEU A 351 6.99 21.78 -9.36
CA LEU A 351 8.45 21.74 -9.22
C LEU A 351 9.14 22.37 -10.44
N ARG A 352 8.67 22.12 -11.66
CA ARG A 352 9.21 22.76 -12.88
C ARG A 352 9.00 24.27 -12.89
N LYS A 353 7.84 24.76 -12.40
CA LYS A 353 7.59 26.21 -12.25
C LYS A 353 8.55 26.82 -11.25
N TYR A 354 8.74 26.17 -10.10
CA TYR A 354 9.69 26.59 -9.06
C TYR A 354 11.08 26.78 -9.64
N ARG A 355 11.55 25.79 -10.40
CA ARG A 355 12.88 25.81 -11.03
C ARG A 355 13.03 26.84 -12.14
N LYS A 356 11.97 27.09 -12.91
CA LYS A 356 11.97 28.07 -13.99
C LYS A 356 11.88 29.51 -13.48
N GLU A 357 10.98 29.78 -12.54
CA GLU A 357 10.69 31.13 -12.06
C GLU A 357 11.69 31.59 -10.99
N LYS A 358 12.23 30.67 -10.18
CA LYS A 358 13.19 30.93 -9.08
C LYS A 358 12.75 32.06 -8.13
N SER A 359 11.44 32.32 -8.06
CA SER A 359 10.83 33.41 -7.30
C SER A 359 10.28 32.96 -5.95
N TYR A 360 10.25 31.65 -5.71
CA TYR A 360 9.80 31.01 -4.47
C TYR A 360 10.69 29.82 -4.12
N THR A 361 10.63 29.40 -2.86
CA THR A 361 11.43 28.33 -2.26
C THR A 361 10.89 26.94 -2.60
N TYR A 362 11.68 25.89 -2.35
CA TYR A 362 11.22 24.50 -2.46
C TYR A 362 10.06 24.21 -1.49
N GLU A 363 10.08 24.80 -0.29
CA GLU A 363 8.99 24.72 0.69
C GLU A 363 7.66 25.24 0.10
N GLU A 364 7.70 26.41 -0.55
CA GLU A 364 6.54 26.98 -1.24
C GLU A 364 6.12 26.14 -2.45
N ALA A 365 7.08 25.50 -3.14
CA ALA A 365 6.78 24.58 -4.23
C ALA A 365 6.03 23.33 -3.75
N VAL A 366 6.43 22.75 -2.62
CA VAL A 366 5.73 21.64 -1.97
C VAL A 366 4.31 22.05 -1.55
N LEU A 367 4.16 23.24 -0.95
CA LEU A 367 2.85 23.78 -0.58
C LEU A 367 1.93 23.98 -1.79
N ARG A 368 2.45 24.49 -2.90
CA ARG A 368 1.71 24.68 -4.15
C ARG A 368 1.34 23.35 -4.79
N ALA A 369 2.30 22.42 -4.91
CA ALA A 369 2.09 21.08 -5.44
C ALA A 369 0.99 20.35 -4.65
N PHE A 370 1.08 20.36 -3.33
CA PHE A 370 0.06 19.77 -2.48
C PHE A 370 -1.27 20.51 -2.58
N GLY A 371 -1.25 21.84 -2.67
CA GLY A 371 -2.44 22.65 -2.94
C GLY A 371 -3.10 22.34 -4.29
N GLU A 372 -2.34 21.99 -5.33
CA GLU A 372 -2.90 21.55 -6.60
C GLU A 372 -3.46 20.12 -6.51
N ILE A 373 -2.85 19.22 -5.74
CA ILE A 373 -3.45 17.92 -5.41
C ILE A 373 -4.79 18.14 -4.68
N GLU A 374 -4.81 19.03 -3.68
CA GLU A 374 -6.03 19.42 -2.95
C GLU A 374 -7.07 20.07 -3.87
N LYS A 375 -6.68 20.96 -4.78
CA LYS A 375 -7.63 21.58 -5.73
C LYS A 375 -8.17 20.58 -6.72
N ASN A 376 -7.35 19.62 -7.16
CA ASN A 376 -7.84 18.52 -7.98
C ASN A 376 -8.70 17.53 -7.16
N SER A 377 -8.66 17.56 -5.82
CA SER A 377 -9.61 16.86 -4.94
C SER A 377 -10.81 17.70 -4.46
N THR A 378 -10.73 19.03 -4.53
CA THR A 378 -11.75 20.02 -4.07
C THR A 378 -12.35 20.84 -5.20
N LYS A 379 -12.00 20.55 -6.46
CA LYS A 379 -12.93 20.75 -7.57
C LYS A 379 -14.17 19.97 -7.17
N SER A 380 -15.11 20.67 -6.55
CA SER A 380 -16.51 20.32 -6.48
C SER A 380 -16.97 20.24 -7.92
N ILE A 381 -16.71 19.09 -8.52
CA ILE A 381 -17.43 18.64 -9.69
C ILE A 381 -18.87 18.54 -9.17
N PRO A 382 -19.81 19.33 -9.70
CA PRO A 382 -21.22 19.10 -9.43
C PRO A 382 -21.46 17.60 -9.64
N ALA A 383 -22.22 16.95 -8.76
CA ALA A 383 -22.42 15.49 -8.71
C ALA A 383 -23.08 14.89 -9.97
N THR A 384 -22.97 15.51 -11.14
CA THR A 384 -23.67 15.13 -12.35
C THR A 384 -22.85 15.22 -13.65
N GLU A 385 -21.55 15.58 -13.64
CA GLU A 385 -20.83 15.74 -14.93
C GLU A 385 -19.49 15.02 -15.14
N ASN A 386 -18.96 14.24 -14.18
CA ASN A 386 -17.85 13.32 -14.45
C ASN A 386 -17.81 12.14 -13.47
N SER A 387 -18.98 11.57 -13.14
CA SER A 387 -19.00 10.18 -12.72
C SER A 387 -18.58 9.33 -13.93
N PRO A 388 -17.61 8.40 -13.82
CA PRO A 388 -17.38 7.42 -14.89
C PRO A 388 -18.58 6.48 -15.05
N PHE A 389 -19.56 6.55 -14.14
CA PHE A 389 -20.82 5.81 -14.19
C PHE A 389 -21.94 6.71 -14.68
N PRO A 390 -22.85 6.17 -15.48
CA PRO A 390 -24.04 6.86 -15.93
C PRO A 390 -24.85 7.51 -14.80
N THR A 391 -25.50 8.63 -15.13
CA THR A 391 -26.55 9.23 -14.30
C THR A 391 -27.95 8.87 -14.81
N ASP A 392 -28.04 8.21 -15.96
CA ASP A 392 -29.26 7.58 -16.47
C ASP A 392 -29.23 6.08 -16.12
N PRO A 393 -30.21 5.57 -15.34
CA PRO A 393 -30.40 4.15 -15.08
C PRO A 393 -30.26 3.25 -16.30
N LYS A 394 -30.80 3.66 -17.47
CA LYS A 394 -30.86 2.84 -18.68
C LYS A 394 -29.52 2.68 -19.39
N GLU A 395 -28.51 3.45 -19.02
CA GLU A 395 -27.16 3.33 -19.58
C GLU A 395 -26.33 2.22 -18.88
N ALA A 396 -26.71 1.82 -17.65
CA ALA A 396 -26.06 0.73 -16.93
C ALA A 396 -26.21 -0.61 -17.68
N GLN A 397 -25.17 -1.43 -17.65
CA GLN A 397 -25.13 -2.74 -18.29
C GLN A 397 -25.19 -3.88 -17.27
N PHE A 398 -25.94 -4.92 -17.62
CA PHE A 398 -26.07 -6.16 -16.85
C PHE A 398 -25.32 -7.30 -17.57
N HIS A 399 -24.14 -7.63 -17.06
CA HIS A 399 -23.17 -8.56 -17.63
C HIS A 399 -23.41 -9.99 -17.14
N LEU A 400 -23.65 -10.92 -18.07
CA LEU A 400 -24.05 -12.32 -17.82
C LEU A 400 -23.14 -13.31 -18.56
N GLU A 401 -22.15 -12.82 -19.30
CA GLU A 401 -21.20 -13.62 -20.06
C GLU A 401 -20.44 -14.62 -19.19
N ASP A 402 -20.21 -14.30 -17.92
CA ASP A 402 -19.52 -15.21 -17.00
C ASP A 402 -20.42 -16.35 -16.51
N VAL A 403 -21.73 -16.10 -16.31
CA VAL A 403 -22.69 -17.19 -16.06
C VAL A 403 -22.71 -18.14 -17.25
N ASN A 404 -22.80 -17.61 -18.47
CA ASN A 404 -22.79 -18.41 -19.70
C ASN A 404 -21.48 -19.20 -19.85
N ARG A 405 -20.33 -18.54 -19.68
CA ARG A 405 -19.00 -19.14 -19.74
C ARG A 405 -18.82 -20.23 -18.70
N PHE A 406 -19.31 -20.01 -17.48
CA PHE A 406 -19.26 -21.03 -16.43
C PHE A 406 -20.01 -22.29 -16.86
N TRP A 407 -21.23 -22.17 -17.37
CA TRP A 407 -22.03 -23.33 -17.78
C TRP A 407 -21.44 -24.07 -18.97
N GLU A 408 -20.85 -23.36 -19.94
CA GLU A 408 -20.09 -23.99 -21.03
C GLU A 408 -18.90 -24.81 -20.52
N VAL A 409 -18.12 -24.26 -19.58
CA VAL A 409 -16.98 -24.95 -18.97
C VAL A 409 -17.46 -26.12 -18.11
N PHE A 410 -18.54 -25.94 -17.36
CA PHE A 410 -19.16 -26.96 -16.53
C PHE A 410 -19.58 -28.17 -17.36
N ASP A 411 -20.31 -27.97 -18.46
CA ASP A 411 -20.80 -29.05 -19.32
C ASP A 411 -19.64 -29.81 -19.98
N LYS A 412 -18.62 -29.09 -20.47
CA LYS A 412 -17.40 -29.70 -21.06
C LYS A 412 -16.60 -30.50 -20.04
N GLN A 413 -16.69 -30.15 -18.76
CA GLN A 413 -15.89 -30.77 -17.70
C GLN A 413 -16.66 -31.80 -16.86
N ASN A 414 -17.98 -31.89 -16.95
CA ASN A 414 -18.77 -32.87 -16.21
C ASN A 414 -18.42 -34.31 -16.64
N PRO A 415 -18.10 -35.26 -15.74
CA PRO A 415 -17.99 -35.15 -14.26
C PRO A 415 -16.55 -34.97 -13.73
N LYS A 416 -15.57 -34.73 -14.60
CA LYS A 416 -14.14 -34.66 -14.25
C LYS A 416 -13.75 -33.39 -13.51
N PHE A 417 -14.33 -32.23 -13.85
CA PHE A 417 -14.10 -30.91 -13.25
C PHE A 417 -12.62 -30.60 -12.97
N LYS A 418 -11.81 -30.48 -14.03
CA LYS A 418 -10.37 -30.20 -13.88
C LYS A 418 -10.13 -28.73 -13.52
N GLY A 419 -9.47 -28.48 -12.39
CA GLY A 419 -9.16 -27.13 -11.91
C GLY A 419 -8.41 -26.25 -12.90
N LYS A 420 -7.48 -26.84 -13.68
CA LYS A 420 -6.75 -26.14 -14.74
C LYS A 420 -7.69 -25.56 -15.81
N ILE A 421 -8.72 -26.30 -16.20
CA ILE A 421 -9.68 -25.84 -17.21
C ILE A 421 -10.56 -24.71 -16.67
N PHE A 422 -11.02 -24.79 -15.41
CA PHE A 422 -11.72 -23.67 -14.78
C PHE A 422 -10.85 -22.42 -14.67
N GLN A 423 -9.53 -22.57 -14.48
CA GLN A 423 -8.62 -21.43 -14.48
C GLN A 423 -8.50 -20.83 -15.88
N GLU A 424 -8.19 -21.63 -16.89
CA GLU A 424 -7.87 -21.17 -18.25
C GLU A 424 -9.11 -20.70 -19.03
N GLU A 425 -10.25 -21.39 -18.87
CA GLU A 425 -11.43 -21.20 -19.71
C GLU A 425 -12.54 -20.40 -19.06
N TYR A 426 -12.55 -20.28 -17.72
CA TYR A 426 -13.51 -19.45 -16.99
C TYR A 426 -12.84 -18.22 -16.37
N ILE A 427 -11.91 -18.42 -15.43
CA ILE A 427 -11.33 -17.30 -14.65
C ILE A 427 -10.47 -16.37 -15.52
N ASN A 428 -9.50 -16.90 -16.27
CA ASN A 428 -8.59 -16.07 -17.07
C ASN A 428 -9.28 -15.33 -18.22
N LYS A 429 -10.48 -15.75 -18.61
CA LYS A 429 -11.31 -15.15 -19.66
C LYS A 429 -12.52 -14.40 -19.08
N GLY A 430 -12.53 -14.20 -17.76
CA GLY A 430 -13.62 -13.55 -17.04
C GLY A 430 -13.82 -12.10 -17.42
N SER A 431 -15.02 -11.58 -17.19
CA SER A 431 -15.24 -10.14 -17.18
C SER A 431 -14.42 -9.46 -16.07
N ILE A 432 -14.37 -8.12 -16.10
CA ILE A 432 -13.77 -7.35 -15.01
C ILE A 432 -14.42 -7.66 -13.65
N GLY A 433 -15.73 -7.93 -13.62
CA GLY A 433 -16.43 -8.38 -12.41
C GLY A 433 -15.91 -9.72 -11.89
N LEU A 434 -15.75 -10.73 -12.77
CA LEU A 434 -15.21 -12.02 -12.35
C LEU A 434 -13.77 -11.93 -11.86
N LEU A 435 -12.93 -11.13 -12.51
CA LEU A 435 -11.53 -10.93 -12.09
C LEU A 435 -11.45 -10.27 -10.71
N ASN A 436 -12.31 -9.30 -10.42
CA ASN A 436 -12.42 -8.67 -9.10
C ASN A 436 -13.09 -9.57 -8.05
N PHE A 437 -13.78 -10.64 -8.47
CA PHE A 437 -14.35 -11.66 -7.60
C PHE A 437 -13.42 -12.84 -7.31
N ILE A 438 -12.13 -12.73 -7.64
CA ILE A 438 -11.15 -13.80 -7.34
C ILE A 438 -10.66 -13.70 -5.89
N ASN A 439 -10.12 -12.56 -5.50
CA ASN A 439 -9.46 -12.38 -4.20
C ASN A 439 -10.47 -12.52 -3.06
N ASN A 440 -10.15 -13.32 -2.03
CA ASN A 440 -11.03 -13.65 -0.90
C ASN A 440 -12.40 -14.28 -1.26
N ARG A 441 -12.64 -14.61 -2.54
CA ARG A 441 -13.93 -15.08 -3.07
C ARG A 441 -13.77 -16.38 -3.88
N ILE A 442 -13.44 -16.37 -5.17
CA ILE A 442 -13.22 -17.60 -5.97
C ILE A 442 -11.85 -18.25 -5.68
N GLY A 443 -10.81 -17.46 -5.45
CA GLY A 443 -9.44 -17.91 -5.22
C GLY A 443 -8.73 -18.40 -6.48
N ASN A 444 -9.06 -19.58 -7.00
CA ASN A 444 -8.50 -20.10 -8.25
C ASN A 444 -9.33 -21.26 -8.80
N GLY A 445 -9.06 -21.66 -10.05
CA GLY A 445 -9.79 -22.70 -10.77
C GLY A 445 -9.76 -24.06 -10.06
N ARG A 446 -8.67 -24.39 -9.34
CA ARG A 446 -8.58 -25.60 -8.52
C ARG A 446 -9.59 -25.58 -7.36
N LEU A 447 -9.69 -24.46 -6.65
CA LEU A 447 -10.64 -24.31 -5.55
C LEU A 447 -12.08 -24.30 -6.04
N LEU A 448 -12.36 -23.59 -7.14
CA LEU A 448 -13.67 -23.56 -7.77
C LEU A 448 -14.12 -24.96 -8.21
N ALA A 449 -13.29 -25.65 -8.99
CA ALA A 449 -13.61 -27.00 -9.48
C ALA A 449 -13.82 -28.00 -8.33
N LYS A 450 -13.04 -27.88 -7.24
CA LYS A 450 -13.24 -28.68 -6.02
C LYS A 450 -14.61 -28.41 -5.39
N THR A 451 -15.03 -27.15 -5.29
CA THR A 451 -16.34 -26.77 -4.73
C THR A 451 -17.49 -27.24 -5.62
N VAL A 452 -17.38 -27.04 -6.93
CA VAL A 452 -18.38 -27.50 -7.91
C VAL A 452 -18.54 -29.02 -7.83
N LYS A 453 -17.44 -29.77 -7.88
CA LYS A 453 -17.49 -31.24 -7.77
C LYS A 453 -18.11 -31.72 -6.46
N LYS A 454 -17.79 -31.04 -5.33
CA LYS A 454 -18.34 -31.38 -4.01
C LYS A 454 -19.84 -31.10 -3.93
N ASN A 455 -20.33 -30.08 -4.61
CA ASN A 455 -21.71 -29.59 -4.52
C ASN A 455 -22.46 -29.73 -5.85
N LEU A 456 -22.19 -30.79 -6.62
CA LEU A 456 -22.66 -30.93 -8.00
C LEU A 456 -24.19 -30.79 -8.13
N ALA A 457 -24.95 -31.47 -7.28
CA ALA A 457 -26.42 -31.39 -7.28
C ALA A 457 -26.94 -29.97 -7.03
N TYR A 458 -26.26 -29.21 -6.17
CA TYR A 458 -26.62 -27.83 -5.88
C TYR A 458 -26.41 -26.93 -7.11
N TYR A 459 -25.23 -27.01 -7.74
CA TYR A 459 -24.97 -26.21 -8.95
C TYR A 459 -25.97 -26.56 -10.06
N LEU A 460 -26.27 -27.84 -10.28
CA LEU A 460 -27.29 -28.25 -11.24
C LEU A 460 -28.67 -27.66 -10.92
N ALA A 461 -29.05 -27.59 -9.64
CA ALA A 461 -30.34 -27.05 -9.21
C ALA A 461 -30.46 -25.53 -9.41
N ILE A 462 -29.38 -24.76 -9.26
CA ILE A 462 -29.40 -23.29 -9.48
C ILE A 462 -29.21 -22.89 -10.95
N ARG A 463 -28.95 -23.84 -11.86
CA ARG A 463 -28.63 -23.54 -13.26
C ARG A 463 -29.73 -22.73 -13.93
N GLU A 464 -30.97 -23.19 -13.83
CA GLU A 464 -32.12 -22.51 -14.42
C GLU A 464 -32.24 -21.08 -13.92
N SER A 465 -32.21 -20.88 -12.59
CA SER A 465 -32.26 -19.55 -11.97
C SER A 465 -31.11 -18.64 -12.39
N SER A 466 -29.89 -19.15 -12.50
CA SER A 466 -28.74 -18.33 -12.92
C SER A 466 -28.81 -17.92 -14.40
N VAL A 467 -29.36 -18.77 -15.27
CA VAL A 467 -29.46 -18.50 -16.71
C VAL A 467 -30.64 -17.56 -17.03
N SER A 468 -31.74 -17.66 -16.27
CA SER A 468 -32.93 -16.81 -16.47
C SER A 468 -32.71 -15.34 -16.08
N LEU A 469 -31.59 -14.98 -15.45
CA LEU A 469 -31.29 -13.61 -15.04
C LEU A 469 -31.28 -12.61 -16.21
N ASN A 470 -31.02 -13.06 -17.44
CA ASN A 470 -31.11 -12.19 -18.61
C ASN A 470 -32.54 -11.72 -18.91
N GLU A 471 -33.54 -12.45 -18.42
CA GLU A 471 -34.97 -12.14 -18.61
C GLU A 471 -35.48 -11.09 -17.60
N GLN A 472 -34.69 -10.79 -16.55
CA GLN A 472 -35.07 -9.91 -15.43
C GLN A 472 -34.45 -8.50 -15.51
N LYS A 473 -33.90 -8.12 -16.67
CA LYS A 473 -33.15 -6.85 -16.81
C LYS A 473 -34.02 -5.62 -16.62
N GLU A 474 -35.29 -5.67 -16.99
CA GLU A 474 -36.19 -4.51 -16.84
C GLU A 474 -36.49 -4.26 -15.36
N GLU A 475 -36.70 -5.32 -14.59
CA GLU A 475 -36.87 -5.27 -13.12
C GLU A 475 -35.64 -4.65 -12.44
N PHE A 476 -34.43 -4.98 -12.91
CA PHE A 476 -33.21 -4.35 -12.37
C PHE A 476 -33.11 -2.86 -12.70
N TYR A 477 -33.56 -2.44 -13.89
CA TYR A 477 -33.66 -1.01 -14.22
C TYR A 477 -34.71 -0.30 -13.36
N GLU A 478 -35.83 -0.96 -13.01
CA GLU A 478 -36.83 -0.38 -12.11
C GLU A 478 -36.24 -0.05 -10.73
N ILE A 479 -35.35 -0.89 -10.18
CA ILE A 479 -34.62 -0.61 -8.94
C ILE A 479 -33.78 0.66 -9.07
N TYR A 480 -33.06 0.81 -10.18
CA TYR A 480 -32.21 1.98 -10.43
C TYR A 480 -33.04 3.24 -10.59
N GLU A 481 -34.16 3.17 -11.32
CA GLU A 481 -35.11 4.27 -11.46
C GLU A 481 -35.77 4.64 -10.12
N ASN A 482 -36.11 3.67 -9.28
CA ASN A 482 -36.65 3.91 -7.95
C ASN A 482 -35.65 4.66 -7.07
N LEU A 483 -34.37 4.29 -7.12
CA LEU A 483 -33.31 5.04 -6.44
C LEU A 483 -33.18 6.47 -6.99
N GLN A 484 -33.17 6.63 -8.33
CA GLN A 484 -33.09 7.96 -8.95
C GLN A 484 -34.21 8.90 -8.48
N ARG A 485 -35.43 8.36 -8.29
CA ARG A 485 -36.58 9.15 -7.83
C ARG A 485 -36.42 9.67 -6.40
N ILE A 486 -35.75 8.92 -5.52
CA ILE A 486 -35.57 9.30 -4.11
C ILE A 486 -34.20 9.94 -3.81
N TYR A 487 -33.23 9.78 -4.73
CA TYR A 487 -31.88 10.32 -4.66
C TYR A 487 -31.40 10.73 -6.07
N PRO A 488 -31.77 11.94 -6.56
CA PRO A 488 -31.56 12.35 -7.96
C PRO A 488 -30.10 12.45 -8.42
N GLU A 489 -29.15 12.51 -7.48
CA GLU A 489 -27.71 12.55 -7.72
C GLU A 489 -27.05 11.15 -7.71
N ALA A 490 -27.86 10.09 -7.67
CA ALA A 490 -27.40 8.72 -7.80
C ALA A 490 -26.60 8.49 -9.09
N VAL A 491 -25.62 7.59 -9.00
CA VAL A 491 -24.89 7.07 -10.15
C VAL A 491 -25.18 5.59 -10.34
N PHE A 492 -25.17 5.13 -11.59
CA PHE A 492 -25.69 3.81 -11.97
C PHE A 492 -24.58 2.94 -12.57
N PRO A 493 -23.82 2.22 -11.72
CA PRO A 493 -22.78 1.31 -12.20
C PRO A 493 -23.34 0.08 -12.94
N ASP A 494 -22.46 -0.60 -13.66
CA ASP A 494 -22.76 -1.91 -14.23
C ASP A 494 -22.89 -3.00 -13.14
N VAL A 495 -23.65 -4.06 -13.45
CA VAL A 495 -23.81 -5.24 -12.60
C VAL A 495 -23.23 -6.48 -13.30
N TYR A 496 -22.32 -7.16 -12.62
CA TYR A 496 -21.65 -8.36 -13.12
C TYR A 496 -22.15 -9.60 -12.38
N PHE A 497 -22.85 -10.48 -13.10
CA PHE A 497 -23.31 -11.76 -12.58
C PHE A 497 -22.23 -12.83 -12.79
N VAL A 498 -21.79 -13.45 -11.70
CA VAL A 498 -20.70 -14.43 -11.71
C VAL A 498 -21.10 -15.70 -10.99
N ILE A 499 -20.45 -16.82 -11.34
CA ILE A 499 -20.60 -18.08 -10.62
C ILE A 499 -19.34 -18.36 -9.79
N GLY A 500 -19.50 -18.30 -8.48
CA GLY A 500 -18.43 -18.43 -7.49
C GLY A 500 -18.45 -19.74 -6.71
N ARG A 501 -18.07 -19.65 -5.42
CA ARG A 501 -17.90 -20.79 -4.49
C ARG A 501 -18.94 -20.83 -3.37
N ARG A 502 -20.12 -20.21 -3.55
CA ARG A 502 -21.20 -20.07 -2.55
C ARG A 502 -20.76 -19.34 -1.28
N ASN A 503 -20.05 -18.22 -1.41
CA ASN A 503 -19.55 -17.47 -0.26
C ASN A 503 -19.83 -15.96 -0.25
N SER A 504 -20.51 -15.41 -1.27
CA SER A 504 -20.95 -14.00 -1.31
C SER A 504 -22.19 -13.88 -2.18
N GLY A 505 -23.26 -13.26 -1.67
CA GLY A 505 -24.49 -12.97 -2.43
C GLY A 505 -24.30 -11.77 -3.36
N GLY A 506 -23.81 -10.67 -2.81
CA GLY A 506 -23.39 -9.47 -3.54
C GLY A 506 -22.06 -8.93 -2.98
N THR A 507 -21.46 -7.98 -3.70
CA THR A 507 -20.43 -7.06 -3.21
C THR A 507 -20.24 -5.93 -4.23
N ILE A 508 -19.77 -4.76 -3.79
CA ILE A 508 -19.30 -3.69 -4.67
C ILE A 508 -17.79 -3.76 -4.94
N PHE A 509 -17.37 -3.22 -6.07
CA PHE A 509 -15.98 -2.86 -6.37
C PHE A 509 -15.95 -1.51 -7.10
N LYS A 510 -14.77 -1.01 -7.44
CA LYS A 510 -14.62 0.35 -7.96
C LYS A 510 -15.42 0.60 -9.24
N GLU A 511 -15.54 -0.38 -10.14
CA GLU A 511 -16.22 -0.24 -11.43
C GLU A 511 -17.65 -0.82 -11.48
N GLY A 512 -18.17 -1.35 -10.37
CA GLY A 512 -19.60 -1.67 -10.26
C GLY A 512 -19.98 -2.69 -9.20
N LEU A 513 -21.06 -3.43 -9.45
CA LEU A 513 -21.61 -4.44 -8.53
C LEU A 513 -21.25 -5.83 -9.04
N ILE A 514 -21.02 -6.77 -8.11
CA ILE A 514 -20.83 -8.19 -8.42
C ILE A 514 -21.87 -8.99 -7.66
N ILE A 515 -22.65 -9.80 -8.39
CA ILE A 515 -23.65 -10.69 -7.83
C ILE A 515 -23.21 -12.13 -8.03
N GLY A 516 -23.08 -12.87 -6.93
CA GLY A 516 -22.78 -14.29 -6.92
C GLY A 516 -24.03 -15.08 -7.28
N ALA A 517 -24.30 -15.25 -8.56
CA ALA A 517 -25.51 -15.89 -9.09
C ALA A 517 -25.70 -17.33 -8.56
N GLU A 518 -24.63 -18.00 -8.12
CA GLU A 518 -24.73 -19.34 -7.52
C GLU A 518 -25.37 -19.38 -6.14
N ARG A 519 -25.59 -18.22 -5.51
CA ARG A 519 -26.24 -18.14 -4.19
C ARG A 519 -27.75 -18.23 -4.30
N PHE A 520 -28.29 -17.86 -5.46
CA PHE A 520 -29.72 -17.70 -5.69
C PHE A 520 -30.29 -18.92 -6.40
N GLY A 521 -31.50 -19.31 -6.02
CA GLY A 521 -32.25 -20.36 -6.70
C GLY A 521 -33.71 -20.35 -6.27
N LYS A 522 -34.57 -21.06 -6.98
CA LYS A 522 -35.97 -21.18 -6.61
C LYS A 522 -36.16 -22.34 -5.62
N PRO A 523 -36.71 -22.10 -4.41
CA PRO A 523 -36.98 -23.19 -3.48
C PRO A 523 -38.03 -24.16 -4.03
N SER A 524 -37.88 -25.43 -3.69
CA SER A 524 -38.85 -26.49 -3.99
C SER A 524 -38.78 -27.58 -2.92
N ASP A 525 -39.72 -28.52 -2.94
CA ASP A 525 -39.77 -29.63 -1.98
C ASP A 525 -38.44 -30.41 -1.86
N ASN A 526 -37.63 -30.43 -2.93
CA ASN A 526 -36.38 -31.20 -3.00
C ASN A 526 -35.11 -30.32 -3.05
N PHE A 527 -35.23 -29.00 -3.00
CA PHE A 527 -34.10 -28.09 -3.11
C PHE A 527 -34.31 -26.80 -2.31
N GLN A 528 -33.38 -26.53 -1.40
CA GLN A 528 -33.29 -25.26 -0.69
C GLN A 528 -32.03 -24.52 -1.16
N PRO A 529 -32.16 -23.35 -1.83
CA PRO A 529 -31.03 -22.51 -2.20
C PRO A 529 -30.41 -21.84 -0.96
N ASP A 530 -29.26 -21.18 -1.16
CA ASP A 530 -28.67 -20.41 -0.06
C ASP A 530 -29.44 -19.09 0.17
N ILE A 531 -29.94 -18.49 -0.92
CA ILE A 531 -30.81 -17.31 -0.95
C ILE A 531 -31.94 -17.60 -1.94
N ASP A 532 -33.17 -17.25 -1.59
CA ASP A 532 -34.30 -17.34 -2.53
C ASP A 532 -34.08 -16.38 -3.70
N ILE A 533 -34.37 -16.81 -4.93
CA ILE A 533 -34.24 -15.98 -6.12
C ILE A 533 -35.16 -14.75 -6.05
N ASP A 534 -36.28 -14.85 -5.32
CA ASP A 534 -37.19 -13.73 -5.09
C ASP A 534 -36.55 -12.59 -4.25
N LEU A 535 -35.38 -12.83 -3.63
CA LEU A 535 -34.61 -11.79 -2.90
C LEU A 535 -33.47 -11.18 -3.73
N LEU A 536 -33.39 -11.50 -5.03
CA LEU A 536 -32.34 -10.96 -5.89
C LEU A 536 -32.43 -9.44 -6.02
N ASP A 537 -33.63 -8.92 -6.22
CA ASP A 537 -33.88 -7.48 -6.39
C ASP A 537 -33.46 -6.71 -5.15
N ASN A 538 -33.81 -7.22 -3.97
CA ASN A 538 -33.33 -6.69 -2.70
C ASN A 538 -31.79 -6.72 -2.59
N THR A 539 -31.13 -7.78 -3.04
CA THR A 539 -29.66 -7.86 -2.99
C THR A 539 -29.01 -6.85 -3.93
N ILE A 540 -29.53 -6.67 -5.15
CA ILE A 540 -29.04 -5.67 -6.09
C ILE A 540 -29.25 -4.27 -5.52
N ALA A 541 -30.41 -4.01 -4.94
CA ALA A 541 -30.74 -2.76 -4.27
C ALA A 541 -29.79 -2.45 -3.10
N HIS A 542 -29.50 -3.44 -2.25
CA HIS A 542 -28.56 -3.33 -1.13
C HIS A 542 -27.15 -2.93 -1.58
N GLU A 543 -26.61 -3.64 -2.58
CA GLU A 543 -25.28 -3.33 -3.12
C GLU A 543 -25.25 -1.99 -3.86
N LEU A 544 -26.36 -1.61 -4.52
CA LEU A 544 -26.48 -0.30 -5.16
C LEU A 544 -26.42 0.83 -4.12
N VAL A 545 -27.06 0.64 -2.96
CA VAL A 545 -26.97 1.58 -1.84
C VAL A 545 -25.54 1.68 -1.32
N HIS A 546 -24.85 0.55 -1.12
CA HIS A 546 -23.42 0.57 -0.75
C HIS A 546 -22.57 1.35 -1.76
N PHE A 547 -22.90 1.28 -3.05
CA PHE A 547 -22.20 2.03 -4.08
C PHE A 547 -22.39 3.55 -3.95
N GLN A 548 -23.55 4.00 -3.44
CA GLN A 548 -23.82 5.43 -3.20
C GLN A 548 -23.22 5.94 -1.88
N GLN A 549 -22.91 5.05 -0.93
CA GLN A 549 -22.49 5.45 0.41
C GLN A 549 -21.15 6.20 0.41
N ASN A 550 -21.19 7.45 0.84
CA ASN A 550 -20.05 8.35 0.95
C ASN A 550 -19.71 8.62 2.42
N TYR A 551 -19.27 7.57 3.12
CA TYR A 551 -19.00 7.64 4.56
C TYR A 551 -17.55 7.95 4.90
N VAL A 552 -17.36 8.66 6.02
CA VAL A 552 -16.05 8.71 6.67
C VAL A 552 -15.64 7.32 7.17
N ARG A 553 -14.34 7.02 7.15
CA ARG A 553 -13.86 5.74 7.70
C ARG A 553 -14.04 5.71 9.21
N ASP A 554 -14.85 4.76 9.65
CA ASP A 554 -15.12 4.45 11.05
C ASP A 554 -15.33 2.93 11.15
N ASN A 555 -14.62 2.28 12.06
CA ASN A 555 -14.66 0.82 12.26
C ASN A 555 -15.52 0.43 13.48
N SER A 556 -16.20 1.38 14.10
CA SER A 556 -17.08 1.12 15.23
C SER A 556 -18.25 0.22 14.83
N LEU A 557 -18.79 -0.51 15.80
CA LEU A 557 -20.00 -1.30 15.63
C LEU A 557 -21.16 -0.43 15.13
N LEU A 558 -21.25 0.82 15.60
CA LEU A 558 -22.24 1.80 15.16
C LEU A 558 -22.12 2.07 13.66
N ALA A 559 -20.93 2.44 13.21
CA ALA A 559 -20.68 2.78 11.82
C ALA A 559 -20.95 1.61 10.88
N GLN A 560 -20.48 0.40 11.24
CA GLN A 560 -20.72 -0.77 10.41
C GLN A 560 -22.20 -1.20 10.43
N SER A 561 -22.88 -1.10 11.57
CA SER A 561 -24.32 -1.41 11.65
C SER A 561 -25.13 -0.45 10.80
N ILE A 562 -24.87 0.87 10.87
CA ILE A 562 -25.51 1.88 10.02
C ILE A 562 -25.19 1.63 8.54
N ARG A 563 -23.95 1.25 8.20
CA ARG A 563 -23.57 0.94 6.81
C ARG A 563 -24.42 -0.18 6.21
N GLU A 564 -24.51 -1.29 6.91
CA GLU A 564 -25.30 -2.44 6.46
C GLU A 564 -26.81 -2.16 6.52
N GLY A 565 -27.27 -1.55 7.62
CA GLY A 565 -28.68 -1.24 7.84
C GLY A 565 -29.23 -0.16 6.90
N ALA A 566 -28.41 0.79 6.45
CA ALA A 566 -28.78 1.73 5.39
C ALA A 566 -28.94 0.99 4.05
N GLY A 567 -28.09 0.01 3.77
CA GLY A 567 -28.22 -0.92 2.65
C GLY A 567 -29.57 -1.63 2.65
N ASP A 568 -29.94 -2.24 3.78
CA ASP A 568 -31.23 -2.93 3.93
C ASP A 568 -32.41 -1.97 3.84
N PHE A 569 -32.35 -0.83 4.52
CA PHE A 569 -33.47 0.12 4.61
C PHE A 569 -33.75 0.82 3.29
N ILE A 570 -32.74 1.43 2.68
CA ILE A 570 -32.94 2.09 1.38
C ILE A 570 -33.15 1.02 0.30
N GLY A 571 -32.51 -0.14 0.43
CA GLY A 571 -32.73 -1.30 -0.43
C GLY A 571 -34.19 -1.74 -0.45
N GLU A 572 -34.85 -1.83 0.72
CA GLU A 572 -36.28 -2.09 0.83
C GLU A 572 -37.12 -1.00 0.17
N LEU A 573 -36.78 0.28 0.37
CA LEU A 573 -37.54 1.39 -0.23
C LEU A 573 -37.54 1.33 -1.77
N ILE A 574 -36.44 0.88 -2.39
CA ILE A 574 -36.29 0.87 -3.86
C ILE A 574 -36.63 -0.47 -4.52
N SER A 575 -36.59 -1.58 -3.78
CA SER A 575 -37.00 -2.91 -4.28
C SER A 575 -38.45 -3.26 -3.93
N GLY A 576 -39.00 -2.69 -2.85
CA GLY A 576 -40.31 -3.07 -2.30
C GLY A 576 -40.29 -4.34 -1.44
N ASP A 577 -39.14 -5.01 -1.35
CA ASP A 577 -38.95 -6.25 -0.60
C ASP A 577 -38.19 -6.03 0.70
N HIS A 578 -38.65 -6.70 1.75
CA HIS A 578 -38.07 -6.61 3.08
C HIS A 578 -37.14 -7.80 3.37
N PRO A 579 -35.84 -7.58 3.60
CA PRO A 579 -34.90 -8.67 3.84
C PRO A 579 -35.12 -9.33 5.22
N TYR A 580 -34.87 -10.65 5.28
CA TYR A 580 -34.76 -11.44 6.51
C TYR A 580 -35.84 -11.24 7.59
N LYS A 581 -37.09 -11.60 7.25
CA LYS A 581 -38.25 -11.59 8.18
C LYS A 581 -37.93 -12.10 9.59
N ALA A 582 -37.17 -13.20 9.71
CA ALA A 582 -36.81 -13.78 11.01
C ALA A 582 -35.91 -12.87 11.88
N ILE A 583 -34.99 -12.11 11.28
CA ILE A 583 -34.13 -11.16 12.02
C ILE A 583 -34.99 -10.00 12.51
N HIS A 584 -35.88 -9.47 11.68
CA HIS A 584 -36.78 -8.38 12.05
C HIS A 584 -37.83 -8.80 13.08
N GLU A 585 -38.42 -9.99 12.95
CA GLU A 585 -39.35 -10.54 13.95
C GLU A 585 -38.70 -10.67 15.32
N TYR A 586 -37.47 -11.23 15.38
CA TYR A 586 -36.72 -11.32 16.63
C TYR A 586 -36.30 -9.94 17.14
N GLY A 587 -35.72 -9.11 16.27
CA GLY A 587 -35.24 -7.77 16.63
C GLY A 587 -36.34 -6.92 17.24
N ASN A 588 -37.52 -6.88 16.60
CA ASN A 588 -38.68 -6.14 17.10
C ASN A 588 -39.22 -6.73 18.42
N ALA A 589 -39.19 -8.04 18.60
CA ALA A 589 -39.61 -8.68 19.86
C ALA A 589 -38.65 -8.42 21.04
N HIS A 590 -37.38 -8.10 20.74
CA HIS A 590 -36.29 -7.90 21.71
C HIS A 590 -35.69 -6.48 21.66
N GLU A 591 -36.45 -5.51 21.13
CA GLU A 591 -35.90 -4.22 20.69
C GLU A 591 -35.18 -3.45 21.80
N SER A 592 -35.84 -3.26 22.95
CA SER A 592 -35.25 -2.53 24.07
C SER A 592 -34.06 -3.27 24.72
N GLU A 593 -34.05 -4.60 24.71
CA GLU A 593 -32.93 -5.41 25.22
C GLU A 593 -31.71 -5.24 24.31
N LEU A 594 -31.89 -5.41 23.00
CA LEU A 594 -30.85 -5.27 22.00
C LEU A 594 -30.29 -3.86 21.97
N TRP A 595 -31.14 -2.84 22.09
CA TRP A 595 -30.70 -1.45 22.15
C TRP A 595 -29.75 -1.17 23.32
N ASN A 596 -30.09 -1.65 24.52
CA ASN A 596 -29.24 -1.49 25.70
C ASN A 596 -27.91 -2.22 25.55
N GLU A 597 -27.89 -3.44 24.99
CA GLU A 597 -26.66 -4.15 24.68
C GLU A 597 -25.81 -3.38 23.65
N PHE A 598 -26.45 -2.87 22.60
CA PHE A 598 -25.79 -2.15 21.52
C PHE A 598 -25.12 -0.86 22.01
N LEU A 599 -25.80 -0.06 22.83
CA LEU A 599 -25.26 1.20 23.35
C LEU A 599 -23.94 1.01 24.12
N VAL A 600 -23.80 -0.10 24.86
CA VAL A 600 -22.56 -0.42 25.59
C VAL A 600 -21.40 -0.72 24.63
N ARG A 601 -21.69 -1.24 23.44
CA ARG A 601 -20.70 -1.72 22.47
C ARG A 601 -20.54 -0.86 21.23
N LYS A 602 -21.39 0.15 21.01
CA LYS A 602 -21.52 0.88 19.74
C LYS A 602 -20.20 1.49 19.24
N ASP A 603 -19.32 1.92 20.15
CA ASP A 603 -18.03 2.54 19.82
C ASP A 603 -16.87 1.51 19.73
N SER A 604 -17.15 0.22 19.93
CA SER A 604 -16.16 -0.86 19.84
C SER A 604 -15.86 -1.23 18.39
N ASN A 605 -14.60 -1.60 18.12
CA ASN A 605 -14.18 -2.15 16.83
C ASN A 605 -14.34 -3.69 16.77
N ASP A 606 -14.88 -4.33 17.82
CA ASP A 606 -15.23 -5.75 17.81
C ASP A 606 -16.72 -5.94 17.51
N TRP A 607 -17.01 -6.47 16.33
CA TRP A 607 -18.35 -6.73 15.83
C TRP A 607 -18.91 -8.10 16.21
N SER A 608 -18.16 -8.92 16.95
CA SER A 608 -18.55 -10.27 17.31
C SER A 608 -19.90 -10.32 18.01
N ASN A 609 -20.76 -11.25 17.58
CA ASN A 609 -22.16 -11.45 17.99
C ASN A 609 -23.16 -10.40 17.50
N TRP A 610 -22.72 -9.42 16.71
CA TRP A 610 -23.58 -8.43 16.06
C TRP A 610 -23.54 -8.51 14.53
N LEU A 611 -22.34 -8.72 13.95
CA LEU A 611 -22.16 -8.81 12.50
C LEU A 611 -21.24 -9.98 12.12
N TYR A 612 -21.62 -10.71 11.07
CA TYR A 612 -20.96 -11.82 10.38
C TYR A 612 -20.73 -13.09 11.21
N TYR A 613 -20.16 -12.94 12.41
CA TYR A 613 -19.86 -14.02 13.34
C TYR A 613 -20.70 -13.91 14.60
N SER A 614 -21.41 -14.98 14.95
CA SER A 614 -22.05 -15.16 16.25
C SER A 614 -21.66 -16.50 16.86
N LYS A 615 -21.18 -16.47 18.10
CA LYS A 615 -20.98 -17.66 18.92
C LYS A 615 -22.29 -18.13 19.55
N ASP A 616 -23.19 -17.19 19.83
CA ASP A 616 -24.51 -17.46 20.37
C ASP A 616 -25.44 -17.96 19.27
N LYS A 617 -25.98 -19.16 19.46
CA LYS A 617 -26.92 -19.81 18.54
C LYS A 617 -28.38 -19.65 18.96
N SER A 618 -28.64 -19.00 20.10
CA SER A 618 -29.99 -18.78 20.63
C SER A 618 -30.71 -17.60 19.97
N ARG A 619 -29.96 -16.73 19.28
CA ARG A 619 -30.49 -15.57 18.54
C ARG A 619 -30.05 -15.59 17.06
N PRO A 620 -30.76 -14.89 16.17
CA PRO A 620 -30.33 -14.73 14.79
C PRO A 620 -28.93 -14.12 14.68
N LYS A 621 -28.22 -14.45 13.60
CA LYS A 621 -26.98 -13.74 13.24
C LYS A 621 -27.33 -12.37 12.68
N ASP A 622 -26.32 -11.50 12.61
CA ASP A 622 -26.40 -10.23 11.85
C ASP A 622 -27.43 -9.22 12.40
N LEU A 623 -27.73 -9.26 13.70
CA LEU A 623 -28.61 -8.27 14.37
C LEU A 623 -28.11 -6.82 14.24
N GLY A 624 -26.84 -6.60 13.89
CA GLY A 624 -26.32 -5.27 13.56
C GLY A 624 -26.97 -4.65 12.33
N TYR A 625 -27.38 -5.47 11.34
CA TYR A 625 -28.13 -5.00 10.17
C TYR A 625 -29.47 -4.40 10.61
N TRP A 626 -30.23 -5.16 11.40
CA TRP A 626 -31.50 -4.72 11.98
C TRP A 626 -31.35 -3.45 12.83
N MET A 627 -30.31 -3.37 13.66
CA MET A 627 -30.06 -2.18 14.49
C MET A 627 -29.81 -0.94 13.63
N GLY A 628 -28.92 -1.05 12.64
CA GLY A 628 -28.65 0.04 11.71
C GLY A 628 -29.87 0.44 10.88
N TYR A 629 -30.67 -0.54 10.46
CA TYR A 629 -31.93 -0.33 9.75
C TYR A 629 -32.87 0.53 10.59
N LYS A 630 -33.06 0.18 11.86
CA LYS A 630 -33.96 0.91 12.78
C LYS A 630 -33.48 2.34 13.01
N ILE A 631 -32.17 2.56 13.14
CA ILE A 631 -31.57 3.90 13.26
C ILE A 631 -31.83 4.73 11.99
N CYS A 632 -31.55 4.19 10.80
CA CYS A 632 -31.74 4.89 9.53
C CYS A 632 -33.23 5.20 9.28
N LYS A 633 -34.09 4.22 9.55
CA LYS A 633 -35.54 4.36 9.42
C LYS A 633 -36.10 5.39 10.39
N ALA A 634 -35.66 5.42 11.64
CA ALA A 634 -36.09 6.43 12.60
C ALA A 634 -35.75 7.84 12.12
N TYR A 635 -34.52 8.05 11.62
CA TYR A 635 -34.11 9.31 11.03
C TYR A 635 -34.96 9.70 9.81
N TYR A 636 -35.20 8.75 8.92
CA TYR A 636 -36.04 8.95 7.75
C TYR A 636 -37.49 9.30 8.13
N ASP A 637 -38.10 8.56 9.05
CA ASP A 637 -39.52 8.69 9.43
C ASP A 637 -39.83 10.06 10.04
N GLN A 638 -38.96 10.58 10.91
CA GLN A 638 -39.14 11.90 11.52
C GLN A 638 -38.81 13.07 10.58
N SER A 639 -38.03 12.85 9.52
CA SER A 639 -37.66 13.92 8.59
C SER A 639 -38.88 14.36 7.78
N GLU A 640 -39.12 15.67 7.70
CA GLU A 640 -40.16 16.23 6.81
C GLU A 640 -39.77 16.07 5.33
N ASP A 641 -38.49 16.28 5.02
CA ASP A 641 -37.92 16.09 3.69
C ASP A 641 -37.28 14.69 3.60
N LYS A 642 -37.98 13.79 2.91
CA LYS A 642 -37.54 12.41 2.72
C LYS A 642 -36.32 12.30 1.80
N MET A 643 -36.21 13.14 0.78
CA MET A 643 -35.05 13.12 -0.14
C MET A 643 -33.81 13.61 0.59
N GLN A 644 -33.93 14.67 1.39
CA GLN A 644 -32.84 15.13 2.25
C GLN A 644 -32.44 14.05 3.27
N ALA A 645 -33.41 13.32 3.83
CA ALA A 645 -33.12 12.23 4.77
C ALA A 645 -32.29 11.12 4.10
N ILE A 646 -32.62 10.73 2.87
CA ILE A 646 -31.86 9.75 2.09
C ILE A 646 -30.46 10.28 1.77
N HIS A 647 -30.35 11.53 1.32
CA HIS A 647 -29.05 12.18 1.10
C HIS A 647 -28.17 12.12 2.36
N ASP A 648 -28.74 12.45 3.52
CA ASP A 648 -28.00 12.48 4.79
C ASP A 648 -27.63 11.07 5.27
N ILE A 649 -28.51 10.08 5.08
CA ILE A 649 -28.20 8.66 5.32
C ILE A 649 -27.04 8.20 4.44
N LEU A 650 -26.95 8.63 3.18
CA LEU A 650 -25.89 8.22 2.24
C LEU A 650 -24.57 9.00 2.43
N ASN A 651 -24.59 10.16 3.08
CA ASN A 651 -23.44 11.07 3.18
C ASN A 651 -22.94 11.30 4.63
N ILE A 652 -23.14 10.34 5.54
CA ILE A 652 -22.79 10.45 6.96
C ILE A 652 -21.28 10.73 7.15
N LYS A 653 -20.98 11.86 7.83
CA LYS A 653 -19.61 12.25 8.21
C LYS A 653 -19.31 12.06 9.71
N ASN A 654 -20.33 11.81 10.52
CA ASN A 654 -20.20 11.50 11.94
C ASN A 654 -21.36 10.60 12.39
N PHE A 655 -21.07 9.34 12.67
CA PHE A 655 -22.09 8.34 13.01
C PHE A 655 -22.75 8.57 14.37
N ASN A 656 -22.02 9.13 15.34
CA ASN A 656 -22.59 9.46 16.66
C ASN A 656 -23.55 10.64 16.58
N ASP A 657 -23.22 11.67 15.79
CA ASP A 657 -24.13 12.78 15.51
C ASP A 657 -25.37 12.31 14.74
N PHE A 658 -25.17 11.46 13.71
CA PHE A 658 -26.29 10.87 12.98
C PHE A 658 -27.21 10.04 13.90
N LEU A 659 -26.64 9.20 14.78
CA LEU A 659 -27.42 8.45 15.76
C LEU A 659 -28.24 9.38 16.67
N SER A 660 -27.60 10.43 17.22
CA SER A 660 -28.32 11.40 18.05
C SER A 660 -29.43 12.10 17.29
N LYS A 661 -29.18 12.45 16.03
CA LYS A 661 -30.16 13.09 15.16
C LYS A 661 -31.30 12.16 14.80
N SER A 662 -31.07 10.85 14.66
CA SER A 662 -32.10 9.86 14.32
C SER A 662 -33.25 9.77 15.32
N GLY A 663 -33.02 10.21 16.56
CA GLY A 663 -34.01 10.11 17.64
C GLY A 663 -34.26 8.68 18.11
N TYR A 664 -33.58 7.67 17.55
CA TYR A 664 -33.79 6.27 17.91
C TYR A 664 -33.32 5.98 19.35
N ASN A 665 -34.22 5.41 20.15
CA ASN A 665 -34.02 5.15 21.58
C ASN A 665 -34.41 3.72 22.01
N GLY A 666 -34.67 2.82 21.05
CA GLY A 666 -35.00 1.41 21.33
C GLY A 666 -36.40 1.18 21.92
N GLU A 667 -37.37 2.04 21.59
CA GLU A 667 -38.78 1.96 21.99
C GLU A 667 -39.74 2.06 20.80
#